data_AF-A0A8B8PC91-F1
#
_entry.id   AF-A0A8B8PC91-F1
#
_cell.length_a   1.000
_cell.length_b   1.000
_cell.length_c   1.000
_cell.angle_alpha   90.00
_cell.angle_beta   90.00
_cell.angle_gamma   90.00
#
_symmetry.space_group_name_H-M   'P 1'
#
loop_
_entity.id
_entity.type
_entity.pdbx_description
1 polymer ?
#
loop_
_entity_poly.entity_id
_entity_poly.type
_entity_poly.pdbx_seq_one_letter_code
_entity_poly.pdbx_strand_id
1 'polypeptide(L)'
;MGCYSVLKQHEHAHDDAIWTVCWASQNELLTGSLDTTAKVWKLSSQGGEAKLVEDRVFDGFALGVISIDVAPQSNIAAIAAMDSKIRLFDLDKPIESCNIKTIDASPVDSWKVRFSPDGKHIATGSVAGKINLYSTSPEGETTKTQFDAGKFAYSLDFSPDGKMLASGNVAGSVNVFDLETQELLVGINTHALPVEYILVKFDHRNRIARVSLKAEEVFHKIAEQHKKTIGSEQISAWNPEFASYMVEGTPGLPYGIGGNMFNSLADIEASMKLRRQEVMQVLGPDETVMSITSFPRLGCPNFTHPICCPKPETSASGSLFFPDEAIYGGHPRFKTLVKNIRARRRRKVIINLPIFRDIYTQNPFMEPFNDQEARKASKPDHVYMDAMGFGMGCCCLQITLQATHLEEAKNLYDQLAPITPIALALSAASPIYRGYLTDRDCRWDVISSSVDDRTREESNETKKLKDSLFRIPKSRYDSISCYLSRHGQQYNDIPIVFDKDYYDEMISNQVDPAVARHIAHLFIRDPITLYKEKLEQTDQELDHFENIQSTNWQTMRFKPPPAADSPIGWRVEFRPLEAQTSDFENAAFVVFVTLLSRVILAYKLNFLMPISLVDENMIEAQKRDAIRDSKFWFRFDIMHKSSCKEPLSTVLENRPNICRRPEVMRTFSSNQNSNNVNAIVINNNNNNNNHNINNHNLRTNSTATTATQVGNRNSTTTTYNGIKNANNCIGGCTVKMTIDEIINGREGYIGIMPIIWHYVESFDDGSNSELISKIKRYLKFVSDRASLKTKTTARFMRDYIASHPSYRHDSVVSDEINYDLLQFLDKIGRSGVVCKDLIGDPQQSVPVCPRR
;
A
#
# COMPACT_ATOMS: atom_id res chain seq x y z
N MET A 1 -41.13 -2.64 23.33
CA MET A 1 -40.38 -3.90 23.11
C MET A 1 -41.39 -5.03 23.14
N GLY A 2 -41.31 -5.99 22.22
CA GLY A 2 -42.07 -7.24 22.36
C GLY A 2 -41.30 -8.18 23.28
N CYS A 3 -41.96 -8.75 24.28
CA CYS A 3 -41.38 -9.84 25.06
C CYS A 3 -41.53 -11.14 24.26
N TYR A 4 -40.42 -11.67 23.77
CA TYR A 4 -40.40 -12.99 23.15
C TYR A 4 -40.53 -14.06 24.25
N SER A 5 -41.45 -15.02 24.04
CA SER A 5 -41.69 -16.15 24.94
C SER A 5 -41.65 -17.46 24.16
N VAL A 6 -41.18 -18.53 24.80
CA VAL A 6 -41.18 -19.88 24.21
C VAL A 6 -42.64 -20.30 23.95
N LEU A 7 -43.04 -20.44 22.68
CA LEU A 7 -44.39 -20.83 22.29
C LEU A 7 -44.64 -22.34 22.51
N LYS A 8 -43.60 -23.17 22.31
CA LYS A 8 -43.59 -24.59 22.64
C LYS A 8 -42.16 -25.07 22.87
N GLN A 9 -41.99 -26.02 23.78
CA GLN A 9 -40.77 -26.80 23.98
C GLN A 9 -41.09 -28.25 23.63
N HIS A 10 -40.17 -28.94 22.96
CA HIS A 10 -40.22 -30.37 22.68
C HIS A 10 -38.93 -30.98 23.23
N GLU A 11 -39.02 -31.68 24.36
CA GLU A 11 -37.88 -32.33 25.00
C GLU A 11 -37.63 -33.69 24.35
N HIS A 12 -36.39 -34.18 24.37
CA HIS A 12 -36.00 -35.48 23.80
C HIS A 12 -36.38 -35.63 22.30
N ALA A 13 -36.33 -34.53 21.54
CA ALA A 13 -36.51 -34.55 20.08
C ALA A 13 -35.42 -35.40 19.39
N HIS A 14 -34.25 -35.49 20.00
CA HIS A 14 -33.06 -36.23 19.58
C HIS A 14 -32.41 -36.84 20.83
N ASP A 15 -31.63 -37.92 20.64
CA ASP A 15 -30.96 -38.65 21.73
C ASP A 15 -29.61 -38.02 22.12
N ASP A 16 -29.12 -37.05 21.33
CA ASP A 16 -27.93 -36.24 21.57
C ASP A 16 -28.15 -34.79 21.08
N ALA A 17 -27.14 -33.94 21.19
CA ALA A 17 -27.19 -32.51 20.88
C ALA A 17 -27.57 -32.22 19.43
N ILE A 18 -28.56 -31.34 19.25
CA ILE A 18 -28.97 -30.78 17.96
C ILE A 18 -27.99 -29.64 17.59
N TRP A 19 -27.22 -29.81 16.51
CA TRP A 19 -26.24 -28.82 16.04
C TRP A 19 -26.79 -27.86 15.01
N THR A 20 -27.90 -28.22 14.35
CA THR A 20 -28.45 -27.46 13.23
C THR A 20 -29.97 -27.59 13.17
N VAL A 21 -30.64 -26.48 12.84
CA VAL A 21 -32.07 -26.43 12.55
C VAL A 21 -32.33 -25.50 11.36
N CYS A 22 -33.24 -25.88 10.47
CA CYS A 22 -33.65 -25.06 9.32
C CYS A 22 -35.15 -25.24 9.05
N TRP A 23 -35.84 -24.21 8.56
CA TRP A 23 -37.21 -24.35 8.06
C TRP A 23 -37.19 -24.84 6.61
N ALA A 24 -38.04 -25.81 6.29
CA ALA A 24 -38.32 -26.24 4.90
C ALA A 24 -39.59 -25.57 4.35
N SER A 25 -40.63 -25.44 5.19
CA SER A 25 -41.89 -24.77 4.82
C SER A 25 -42.43 -23.96 6.01
N GLN A 26 -43.58 -23.31 5.85
CA GLN A 26 -44.22 -22.56 6.95
C GLN A 26 -44.57 -23.43 8.16
N ASN A 27 -44.74 -24.75 7.96
CA ASN A 27 -45.13 -25.70 8.99
C ASN A 27 -44.15 -26.87 9.13
N GLU A 28 -42.99 -26.85 8.45
CA GLU A 28 -42.01 -27.95 8.48
C GLU A 28 -40.60 -27.43 8.75
N LEU A 29 -39.93 -28.05 9.72
CA LEU A 29 -38.53 -27.77 10.06
C LEU A 29 -37.72 -29.06 10.12
N LEU A 30 -36.45 -28.96 9.76
CA LEU A 30 -35.46 -30.03 9.83
C LEU A 30 -34.50 -29.76 10.99
N THR A 31 -34.20 -30.80 11.78
CA THR A 31 -33.12 -30.80 12.79
C THR A 31 -32.04 -31.81 12.43
N GLY A 32 -30.79 -31.54 12.81
CA GLY A 32 -29.67 -32.46 12.67
C GLY A 32 -28.88 -32.57 13.98
N SER A 33 -28.53 -33.79 14.36
CA SER A 33 -27.99 -34.14 15.68
C SER A 33 -26.73 -35.00 15.60
N LEU A 34 -25.97 -35.06 16.70
CA LEU A 34 -24.87 -36.00 16.87
C LEU A 34 -25.33 -37.46 17.04
N ASP A 35 -26.63 -37.72 17.28
CA ASP A 35 -27.22 -39.08 17.38
C ASP A 35 -27.24 -39.86 16.05
N THR A 36 -26.54 -39.37 15.03
CA THR A 36 -26.45 -39.88 13.65
C THR A 36 -27.75 -39.77 12.83
N THR A 37 -28.74 -38.98 13.30
CA THR A 37 -29.98 -38.71 12.55
C THR A 37 -30.19 -37.24 12.18
N ALA A 38 -31.01 -37.03 11.14
CA ALA A 38 -31.69 -35.78 10.87
C ALA A 38 -33.20 -36.03 10.81
N LYS A 39 -34.02 -35.11 11.32
CA LYS A 39 -35.48 -35.32 11.47
C LYS A 39 -36.28 -34.20 10.85
N VAL A 40 -37.40 -34.56 10.20
CA VAL A 40 -38.42 -33.61 9.72
C VAL A 40 -39.53 -33.54 10.76
N TRP A 41 -39.91 -32.33 11.17
CA TRP A 41 -40.98 -32.08 12.13
C TRP A 41 -42.08 -31.23 11.50
N LYS A 42 -43.33 -31.68 11.62
CA LYS A 42 -44.52 -30.91 11.25
C LYS A 42 -45.06 -30.15 12.46
N LEU A 43 -45.13 -28.83 12.32
CA LEU A 43 -45.79 -27.91 13.25
C LEU A 43 -47.30 -27.93 12.98
N SER A 44 -48.04 -28.66 13.80
CA SER A 44 -49.51 -28.67 13.77
C SER A 44 -50.06 -27.68 14.79
N SER A 45 -51.09 -26.93 14.42
CA SER A 45 -51.85 -26.05 15.32
C SER A 45 -53.28 -26.55 15.44
N GLN A 46 -53.53 -27.44 16.41
CA GLN A 46 -54.87 -27.97 16.71
C GLN A 46 -55.34 -27.45 18.07
N GLY A 47 -56.60 -26.98 18.13
CA GLY A 47 -57.20 -26.45 19.37
C GLY A 47 -56.61 -25.15 19.91
N GLY A 48 -55.67 -24.52 19.18
CA GLY A 48 -54.93 -23.33 19.62
C GLY A 48 -53.56 -23.63 20.25
N GLU A 49 -53.20 -24.90 20.43
CA GLU A 49 -51.84 -25.30 20.81
C GLU A 49 -50.99 -25.65 19.58
N ALA A 50 -49.76 -25.14 19.57
CA ALA A 50 -48.72 -25.57 18.65
C ALA A 50 -48.09 -26.89 19.13
N LYS A 51 -47.97 -27.87 18.24
CA LYS A 51 -47.31 -29.16 18.49
C LYS A 51 -46.37 -29.51 17.34
N LEU A 52 -45.10 -29.79 17.66
CA LEU A 52 -44.20 -30.49 16.75
C LEU A 52 -44.50 -31.99 16.78
N VAL A 53 -44.63 -32.59 15.61
CA VAL A 53 -44.81 -34.02 15.38
C VAL A 53 -43.69 -34.48 14.44
N GLU A 54 -42.99 -35.54 14.81
CA GLU A 54 -41.98 -36.18 13.94
C GLU A 54 -42.70 -36.75 12.70
N ASP A 55 -42.29 -36.33 11.50
CA ASP A 55 -42.83 -36.81 10.22
C ASP A 55 -41.92 -37.86 9.58
N ARG A 56 -40.60 -37.64 9.65
CA ARG A 56 -39.57 -38.53 9.06
C ARG A 56 -38.27 -38.47 9.84
N VAL A 57 -37.56 -39.58 9.86
CA VAL A 57 -36.18 -39.70 10.34
C VAL A 57 -35.32 -40.12 9.16
N PHE A 58 -34.23 -39.41 8.93
CA PHE A 58 -33.13 -39.80 8.05
C PHE A 58 -31.98 -40.31 8.93
N ASP A 59 -31.45 -41.49 8.63
CA ASP A 59 -30.40 -42.15 9.40
C ASP A 59 -29.12 -42.39 8.57
N GLY A 60 -28.15 -43.09 9.16
CA GLY A 60 -26.91 -43.47 8.46
C GLY A 60 -25.90 -42.34 8.25
N PHE A 61 -25.99 -41.25 9.04
CA PHE A 61 -24.99 -40.16 9.07
C PHE A 61 -23.92 -40.45 10.12
N ALA A 62 -22.92 -41.26 9.76
CA ALA A 62 -21.88 -41.64 10.72
C ALA A 62 -21.17 -40.40 11.31
N LEU A 63 -20.83 -40.48 12.59
CA LEU A 63 -20.24 -39.39 13.39
C LEU A 63 -21.10 -38.12 13.56
N GLY A 64 -22.36 -38.11 13.11
CA GLY A 64 -23.32 -37.04 13.42
C GLY A 64 -23.50 -35.97 12.33
N VAL A 65 -24.64 -35.28 12.39
CA VAL A 65 -25.06 -34.23 11.44
C VAL A 65 -24.71 -32.85 11.99
N ILE A 66 -23.96 -32.05 11.23
CA ILE A 66 -23.38 -30.78 11.68
C ILE A 66 -23.97 -29.54 10.97
N SER A 67 -24.53 -29.68 9.77
CA SER A 67 -25.23 -28.59 9.11
C SER A 67 -26.32 -29.09 8.16
N ILE A 68 -27.48 -28.45 8.21
CA ILE A 68 -28.60 -28.62 7.29
C ILE A 68 -28.95 -27.26 6.70
N ASP A 69 -29.30 -27.25 5.41
CA ASP A 69 -29.91 -26.10 4.73
C ASP A 69 -30.98 -26.60 3.73
N VAL A 70 -31.90 -25.75 3.30
CA VAL A 70 -32.98 -26.11 2.34
C VAL A 70 -32.99 -25.12 1.19
N ALA A 71 -33.04 -25.63 -0.05
CA ALA A 71 -32.93 -24.84 -1.27
C ALA A 71 -34.16 -23.95 -1.49
N PRO A 72 -33.99 -22.61 -1.61
CA PRO A 72 -35.11 -21.70 -1.82
C PRO A 72 -36.02 -22.11 -2.98
N GLN A 73 -37.34 -22.05 -2.76
CA GLN A 73 -38.39 -22.37 -3.74
C GLN A 73 -38.41 -23.85 -4.24
N SER A 74 -37.73 -24.77 -3.55
CA SER A 74 -37.80 -26.21 -3.81
C SER A 74 -37.83 -27.00 -2.49
N ASN A 75 -38.25 -28.26 -2.54
CA ASN A 75 -38.26 -29.13 -1.35
C ASN A 75 -36.96 -29.96 -1.22
N ILE A 76 -35.81 -29.41 -1.62
CA ILE A 76 -34.52 -30.10 -1.58
C ILE A 76 -33.71 -29.63 -0.36
N ALA A 77 -33.39 -30.56 0.55
CA ALA A 77 -32.51 -30.32 1.69
C ALA A 77 -31.07 -30.80 1.39
N ALA A 78 -30.07 -30.07 1.88
CA ALA A 78 -28.68 -30.50 1.91
C ALA A 78 -28.28 -30.79 3.36
N ILE A 79 -27.78 -32.00 3.61
CA ILE A 79 -27.42 -32.47 4.95
C ILE A 79 -25.93 -32.87 4.94
N ALA A 80 -25.13 -32.13 5.70
CA ALA A 80 -23.70 -32.36 5.87
C ALA A 80 -23.41 -33.02 7.23
N ALA A 81 -22.62 -34.10 7.20
CA ALA A 81 -22.26 -34.89 8.37
C ALA A 81 -20.73 -35.05 8.52
N MET A 82 -20.30 -35.52 9.68
CA MET A 82 -18.88 -35.74 10.00
C MET A 82 -18.27 -36.96 9.30
N ASP A 83 -19.07 -37.78 8.62
CA ASP A 83 -18.63 -38.84 7.70
C ASP A 83 -18.05 -38.34 6.36
N SER A 84 -17.77 -37.04 6.26
CA SER A 84 -17.26 -36.34 5.07
C SER A 84 -18.24 -36.28 3.89
N LYS A 85 -19.53 -36.63 4.07
CA LYS A 85 -20.50 -36.62 2.97
C LYS A 85 -21.54 -35.52 3.13
N ILE A 86 -21.92 -34.96 1.98
CA ILE A 86 -23.07 -34.06 1.86
C ILE A 86 -24.13 -34.82 1.06
N ARG A 87 -25.28 -35.08 1.68
CA ARG A 87 -26.40 -35.81 1.06
C ARG A 87 -27.49 -34.80 0.69
N LEU A 88 -27.98 -34.86 -0.55
CA LEU A 88 -29.12 -34.07 -1.02
C LEU A 88 -30.38 -34.93 -0.97
N PHE A 89 -31.39 -34.44 -0.26
CA PHE A 89 -32.66 -35.10 -0.04
C PHE A 89 -33.81 -34.33 -0.69
N ASP A 90 -34.56 -34.99 -1.55
CA ASP A 90 -35.84 -34.53 -2.08
C ASP A 90 -36.95 -34.90 -1.10
N LEU A 91 -37.49 -33.89 -0.40
CA LEU A 91 -38.50 -34.08 0.65
C LEU A 91 -39.89 -34.41 0.08
N ASP A 92 -40.13 -34.27 -1.23
CA ASP A 92 -41.40 -34.72 -1.84
C ASP A 92 -41.41 -36.23 -2.14
N LYS A 93 -40.23 -36.88 -2.13
CA LYS A 93 -40.08 -38.33 -2.33
C LYS A 93 -40.22 -39.14 -1.03
N PRO A 94 -40.68 -40.42 -1.11
CA PRO A 94 -40.69 -41.34 0.03
C PRO A 94 -39.27 -41.74 0.45
N ILE A 95 -39.12 -42.15 1.72
CA ILE A 95 -37.83 -42.27 2.43
C ILE A 95 -36.81 -43.17 1.70
N GLU A 96 -37.27 -44.22 1.04
CA GLU A 96 -36.46 -45.19 0.29
C GLU A 96 -35.85 -44.63 -1.00
N SER A 97 -36.30 -43.46 -1.46
CA SER A 97 -35.91 -42.82 -2.73
C SER A 97 -35.59 -41.33 -2.62
N CYS A 98 -35.64 -40.77 -1.40
CA CYS A 98 -35.47 -39.34 -1.17
C CYS A 98 -34.02 -38.85 -1.29
N ASN A 99 -33.00 -39.69 -1.01
CA ASN A 99 -31.60 -39.34 -1.27
C ASN A 99 -31.36 -39.31 -2.79
N ILE A 100 -31.34 -38.12 -3.38
CA ILE A 100 -31.19 -37.91 -4.83
C ILE A 100 -29.75 -37.74 -5.27
N LYS A 101 -28.83 -37.37 -4.36
CA LYS A 101 -27.41 -37.19 -4.65
C LYS A 101 -26.59 -37.29 -3.38
N THR A 102 -25.51 -38.06 -3.38
CA THR A 102 -24.49 -38.04 -2.32
C THR A 102 -23.19 -37.50 -2.90
N ILE A 103 -22.66 -36.45 -2.28
CA ILE A 103 -21.41 -35.79 -2.64
C ILE A 103 -20.36 -36.20 -1.61
N ASP A 104 -19.27 -36.80 -2.10
CA ASP A 104 -18.08 -37.09 -1.30
C ASP A 104 -17.28 -35.79 -1.15
N ALA A 105 -17.29 -35.19 0.05
CA ALA A 105 -16.40 -34.10 0.38
C ALA A 105 -15.10 -34.67 0.97
N SER A 106 -14.03 -33.89 0.96
CA SER A 106 -12.83 -34.30 1.66
C SER A 106 -13.10 -34.30 3.18
N PRO A 107 -12.37 -35.09 3.99
CA PRO A 107 -12.42 -34.96 5.43
C PRO A 107 -12.23 -33.50 5.86
N VAL A 108 -13.07 -33.06 6.80
CA VAL A 108 -13.15 -31.69 7.34
C VAL A 108 -13.44 -30.55 6.33
N ASP A 109 -13.94 -30.87 5.13
CA ASP A 109 -14.25 -29.92 4.04
C ASP A 109 -15.75 -29.51 3.95
N SER A 110 -16.58 -29.97 4.89
CA SER A 110 -18.05 -29.89 4.90
C SER A 110 -18.69 -29.30 6.17
N TRP A 111 -17.99 -28.41 6.89
CA TRP A 111 -18.37 -27.97 8.25
C TRP A 111 -19.73 -27.24 8.33
N LYS A 112 -19.96 -26.33 7.40
CA LYS A 112 -21.24 -25.63 7.19
C LYS A 112 -21.71 -25.91 5.77
N VAL A 113 -23.02 -25.97 5.53
CA VAL A 113 -23.61 -26.00 4.19
C VAL A 113 -24.63 -24.88 4.03
N ARG A 114 -24.67 -24.26 2.84
CA ARG A 114 -25.69 -23.30 2.39
C ARG A 114 -26.01 -23.49 0.92
N PHE A 115 -27.26 -23.33 0.52
CA PHE A 115 -27.66 -23.21 -0.89
C PHE A 115 -27.45 -21.79 -1.43
N SER A 116 -27.19 -21.68 -2.73
CA SER A 116 -27.35 -20.43 -3.47
C SER A 116 -28.83 -20.04 -3.54
N PRO A 117 -29.18 -18.74 -3.67
CA PRO A 117 -30.58 -18.28 -3.76
C PRO A 117 -31.37 -18.85 -4.94
N ASP A 118 -30.68 -19.39 -5.95
CA ASP A 118 -31.26 -20.04 -7.12
C ASP A 118 -31.32 -21.58 -7.03
N GLY A 119 -30.89 -22.16 -5.89
CA GLY A 119 -30.89 -23.59 -5.61
C GLY A 119 -29.88 -24.45 -6.41
N LYS A 120 -29.11 -23.86 -7.34
CA LYS A 120 -28.23 -24.62 -8.27
C LYS A 120 -26.88 -25.03 -7.67
N HIS A 121 -26.48 -24.41 -6.56
CA HIS A 121 -25.20 -24.66 -5.92
C HIS A 121 -25.38 -24.80 -4.41
N ILE A 122 -24.45 -25.52 -3.78
CA ILE A 122 -24.22 -25.44 -2.34
C ILE A 122 -22.78 -25.00 -2.07
N ALA A 123 -22.59 -24.13 -1.06
CA ALA A 123 -21.29 -23.75 -0.52
C ALA A 123 -21.01 -24.53 0.79
N THR A 124 -19.79 -25.03 0.97
CA THR A 124 -19.30 -25.55 2.25
C THR A 124 -17.98 -24.96 2.69
N GLY A 125 -17.78 -24.80 4.00
CA GLY A 125 -16.56 -24.29 4.62
C GLY A 125 -15.72 -25.41 5.22
N SER A 126 -14.39 -25.27 5.18
CA SER A 126 -13.46 -26.25 5.75
C SER A 126 -12.62 -25.74 6.91
N VAL A 127 -12.08 -26.67 7.70
CA VAL A 127 -11.08 -26.40 8.76
C VAL A 127 -9.82 -25.74 8.21
N ALA A 128 -9.44 -26.06 6.97
CA ALA A 128 -8.31 -25.43 6.27
C ALA A 128 -8.63 -24.02 5.73
N GLY A 129 -9.84 -23.49 5.96
CA GLY A 129 -10.27 -22.20 5.41
C GLY A 129 -10.62 -22.24 3.92
N LYS A 130 -10.84 -23.42 3.33
CA LYS A 130 -11.35 -23.53 1.98
C LYS A 130 -12.86 -23.29 1.98
N ILE A 131 -13.35 -22.71 0.89
CA ILE A 131 -14.79 -22.67 0.60
C ILE A 131 -15.01 -23.44 -0.70
N ASN A 132 -15.91 -24.41 -0.68
CA ASN A 132 -16.18 -25.33 -1.77
C ASN A 132 -17.59 -25.09 -2.31
N LEU A 133 -17.73 -24.74 -3.59
CA LEU A 133 -19.02 -24.76 -4.29
C LEU A 133 -19.20 -26.09 -5.03
N TYR A 134 -20.34 -26.74 -4.84
CA TYR A 134 -20.75 -27.97 -5.54
C TYR A 134 -22.07 -27.75 -6.29
N SER A 135 -22.22 -28.34 -7.48
CA SER A 135 -23.47 -28.29 -8.25
C SER A 135 -24.52 -29.29 -7.73
N THR A 136 -25.75 -28.81 -7.54
CA THR A 136 -26.89 -29.58 -6.99
C THR A 136 -27.59 -30.45 -8.04
N SER A 137 -27.27 -30.29 -9.33
CA SER A 137 -27.90 -31.04 -10.42
C SER A 137 -27.83 -32.57 -10.22
N PRO A 138 -28.96 -33.31 -10.28
CA PRO A 138 -28.96 -34.76 -10.12
C PRO A 138 -28.24 -35.52 -11.24
N GLU A 139 -28.27 -34.99 -12.47
CA GLU A 139 -27.91 -35.73 -13.70
C GLU A 139 -26.45 -35.47 -14.19
N GLY A 140 -25.64 -34.75 -13.41
CA GLY A 140 -24.30 -34.32 -13.82
C GLY A 140 -23.21 -34.52 -12.76
N GLU A 141 -21.97 -34.71 -13.24
CA GLU A 141 -20.76 -34.74 -12.41
C GLU A 141 -20.69 -33.51 -11.49
N THR A 142 -20.29 -33.73 -10.24
CA THR A 142 -20.25 -32.66 -9.25
C THR A 142 -19.02 -31.77 -9.44
N THR A 143 -19.17 -30.70 -10.21
CA THR A 143 -18.16 -29.64 -10.35
C THR A 143 -17.85 -29.00 -8.99
N LYS A 144 -16.60 -29.14 -8.51
CA LYS A 144 -16.09 -28.48 -7.29
C LYS A 144 -15.31 -27.21 -7.67
N THR A 145 -15.82 -26.04 -7.32
CA THR A 145 -15.06 -24.76 -7.38
C THR A 145 -14.55 -24.45 -5.97
N GLN A 146 -13.30 -23.99 -5.83
CA GLN A 146 -12.69 -23.76 -4.52
C GLN A 146 -12.18 -22.31 -4.39
N PHE A 147 -12.58 -21.63 -3.32
CA PHE A 147 -12.01 -20.36 -2.86
C PHE A 147 -11.09 -20.62 -1.66
N ASP A 148 -10.20 -19.68 -1.37
CA ASP A 148 -9.35 -19.71 -0.18
C ASP A 148 -9.70 -18.52 0.73
N ALA A 149 -10.12 -18.82 1.96
CA ALA A 149 -10.41 -17.86 3.02
C ALA A 149 -9.31 -17.82 4.10
N GLY A 150 -8.20 -18.54 3.90
CA GLY A 150 -6.97 -18.49 4.69
C GLY A 150 -7.01 -19.11 6.09
N LYS A 151 -8.18 -19.16 6.73
CA LYS A 151 -8.42 -19.77 8.06
C LYS A 151 -9.83 -20.37 8.14
N PHE A 152 -10.00 -21.39 9.00
CA PHE A 152 -11.25 -22.15 9.22
C PHE A 152 -12.53 -21.29 9.14
N ALA A 153 -13.34 -21.51 8.10
CA ALA A 153 -14.63 -20.85 7.91
C ALA A 153 -15.74 -21.57 8.69
N TYR A 154 -16.24 -20.93 9.76
CA TYR A 154 -17.33 -21.47 10.60
C TYR A 154 -18.72 -21.17 10.04
N SER A 155 -18.86 -20.03 9.36
CA SER A 155 -20.14 -19.54 8.83
C SER A 155 -19.99 -19.21 7.35
N LEU A 156 -21.08 -19.42 6.62
CA LEU A 156 -21.24 -19.05 5.21
C LEU A 156 -22.64 -18.47 5.02
N ASP A 157 -22.76 -17.50 4.12
CA ASP A 157 -24.06 -17.05 3.59
C ASP A 157 -23.88 -16.40 2.20
N PHE A 158 -24.85 -16.60 1.31
CA PHE A 158 -24.86 -15.95 -0.01
C PHE A 158 -25.48 -14.55 0.07
N SER A 159 -25.11 -13.65 -0.85
CA SER A 159 -25.92 -12.43 -1.06
C SER A 159 -27.32 -12.80 -1.58
N PRO A 160 -28.37 -12.00 -1.29
CA PRO A 160 -29.73 -12.29 -1.76
C PRO A 160 -29.89 -12.35 -3.29
N ASP A 161 -28.96 -11.76 -4.06
CA ASP A 161 -28.93 -11.83 -5.53
C ASP A 161 -28.08 -13.00 -6.07
N GLY A 162 -27.45 -13.78 -5.19
CA GLY A 162 -26.68 -14.98 -5.52
C GLY A 162 -25.31 -14.74 -6.13
N LYS A 163 -24.82 -13.49 -6.19
CA LYS A 163 -23.53 -13.15 -6.81
C LYS A 163 -22.33 -13.17 -5.87
N MET A 164 -22.57 -13.08 -4.56
CA MET A 164 -21.52 -12.97 -3.56
C MET A 164 -21.66 -14.07 -2.51
N LEU A 165 -20.55 -14.43 -1.89
CA LEU A 165 -20.50 -15.40 -0.79
C LEU A 165 -19.67 -14.82 0.35
N ALA A 166 -20.27 -14.68 1.52
CA ALA A 166 -19.60 -14.23 2.73
C ALA A 166 -19.17 -15.42 3.59
N SER A 167 -18.03 -15.32 4.28
CA SER A 167 -17.57 -16.32 5.24
C SER A 167 -16.97 -15.69 6.49
N GLY A 168 -17.45 -16.08 7.67
CA GLY A 168 -16.83 -15.74 8.96
C GLY A 168 -15.88 -16.84 9.43
N ASN A 169 -14.63 -16.48 9.76
CA ASN A 169 -13.58 -17.43 10.14
C ASN A 169 -13.19 -17.38 11.64
N VAL A 170 -12.45 -18.40 12.09
CA VAL A 170 -11.97 -18.57 13.48
C VAL A 170 -11.16 -17.38 14.02
N ALA A 171 -10.56 -16.55 13.17
CA ALA A 171 -9.82 -15.36 13.58
C ALA A 171 -10.70 -14.09 13.63
N GLY A 172 -12.03 -14.23 13.62
CA GLY A 172 -12.98 -13.11 13.66
C GLY A 172 -13.02 -12.28 12.38
N SER A 173 -12.40 -12.75 11.29
CA SER A 173 -12.44 -12.05 10.00
C SER A 173 -13.67 -12.46 9.20
N VAL A 174 -14.27 -11.49 8.50
CA VAL A 174 -15.29 -11.75 7.47
C VAL A 174 -14.67 -11.50 6.11
N ASN A 175 -14.59 -12.56 5.32
CA ASN A 175 -14.19 -12.52 3.92
C ASN A 175 -15.45 -12.47 3.05
N VAL A 176 -15.40 -11.75 1.93
CA VAL A 176 -16.51 -11.67 0.96
C VAL A 176 -15.96 -11.91 -0.44
N PHE A 177 -16.53 -12.88 -1.15
CA PHE A 177 -16.10 -13.32 -2.46
C PHE A 177 -17.13 -12.93 -3.52
N ASP A 178 -16.66 -12.52 -4.70
CA ASP A 178 -17.47 -12.46 -5.92
C ASP A 178 -17.47 -13.84 -6.60
N LEU A 179 -18.66 -14.34 -6.98
CA LEU A 179 -18.83 -15.66 -7.56
C LEU A 179 -18.72 -15.69 -9.10
N GLU A 180 -18.80 -14.54 -9.77
CA GLU A 180 -18.61 -14.41 -11.22
C GLU A 180 -17.12 -14.23 -11.57
N THR A 181 -16.38 -13.42 -10.81
CA THR A 181 -14.93 -13.22 -11.00
C THR A 181 -14.06 -14.21 -10.24
N GLN A 182 -14.61 -14.85 -9.20
CA GLN A 182 -13.91 -15.72 -8.23
C GLN A 182 -12.84 -14.99 -7.40
N GLU A 183 -13.08 -13.72 -7.06
CA GLU A 183 -12.13 -12.86 -6.35
C GLU A 183 -12.60 -12.48 -4.94
N LEU A 184 -11.63 -12.26 -4.04
CA LEU A 184 -11.89 -11.76 -2.70
C LEU A 184 -12.01 -10.23 -2.71
N LEU A 185 -13.20 -9.74 -2.35
CA LEU A 185 -13.52 -8.30 -2.32
C LEU A 185 -13.05 -7.61 -1.03
N VAL A 186 -12.99 -8.36 0.09
CA VAL A 186 -12.62 -7.84 1.41
C VAL A 186 -11.60 -8.78 2.06
N GLY A 187 -10.36 -8.31 2.30
CA GLY A 187 -9.27 -9.17 2.81
C GLY A 187 -7.97 -8.51 3.30
N ILE A 188 -7.86 -7.18 3.32
CA ILE A 188 -6.64 -6.49 3.81
C ILE A 188 -7.05 -5.50 4.89
N ASN A 189 -6.24 -5.37 5.93
CA ASN A 189 -6.32 -4.28 6.89
C ASN A 189 -5.12 -3.33 6.71
N THR A 190 -5.36 -2.05 6.90
CA THR A 190 -4.34 -0.99 6.87
C THR A 190 -3.80 -0.78 8.28
N HIS A 191 -2.66 -1.40 8.57
CA HIS A 191 -2.00 -1.28 9.87
C HIS A 191 -1.09 -0.06 9.91
N ALA A 192 -0.79 0.41 11.12
CA ALA A 192 0.25 1.38 11.47
C ALA A 192 0.65 2.36 10.33
N LEU A 193 0.06 3.57 10.38
CA LEU A 193 0.45 4.71 9.56
C LEU A 193 1.29 5.68 10.41
N PRO A 194 2.58 5.41 10.64
CA PRO A 194 3.45 6.33 11.33
C PRO A 194 3.61 7.61 10.51
N VAL A 195 3.47 8.73 11.22
CA VAL A 195 3.96 10.02 10.77
C VAL A 195 5.04 10.43 11.76
N GLU A 196 6.24 10.64 11.24
CA GLU A 196 7.37 11.14 12.00
C GLU A 196 7.37 12.68 11.96
N TYR A 197 7.63 13.32 13.11
CA TYR A 197 7.62 14.78 13.24
C TYR A 197 8.89 15.30 13.91
N ILE A 198 9.35 16.49 13.50
CA ILE A 198 10.41 17.26 14.13
C ILE A 198 9.80 18.28 15.11
N LEU A 199 10.28 18.28 16.35
CA LEU A 199 10.02 19.31 17.35
C LEU A 199 10.92 20.53 17.08
N VAL A 200 10.34 21.72 16.94
CA VAL A 200 11.08 22.96 16.62
C VAL A 200 10.80 24.02 17.69
N LYS A 201 11.86 24.67 18.20
CA LYS A 201 11.82 25.89 19.00
C LYS A 201 12.11 27.10 18.11
N PHE A 202 11.18 28.05 18.07
CA PHE A 202 11.43 29.38 17.52
C PHE A 202 12.02 30.32 18.58
N ASP A 203 12.90 31.20 18.12
CA ASP A 203 13.44 32.36 18.82
C ASP A 203 13.01 33.58 18.00
N HIS A 204 11.79 34.06 18.26
CA HIS A 204 11.18 35.13 17.47
C HIS A 204 11.91 36.47 17.61
N ARG A 205 12.67 36.68 18.70
CA ARG A 205 13.46 37.89 18.92
C ARG A 205 14.69 37.95 18.02
N ASN A 206 15.40 36.82 17.87
CA ASN A 206 16.63 36.77 17.08
C ASN A 206 16.42 36.26 15.65
N ARG A 207 15.18 35.88 15.27
CA ARG A 207 14.83 35.27 13.97
C ARG A 207 15.64 33.98 13.71
N ILE A 208 15.64 33.09 14.69
CA ILE A 208 16.32 31.77 14.63
C ILE A 208 15.30 30.66 14.93
N ALA A 209 15.36 29.56 14.18
CA ALA A 209 14.64 28.32 14.49
C ALA A 209 15.65 27.21 14.80
N ARG A 210 15.33 26.33 15.75
CA ARG A 210 16.20 25.25 16.26
C ARG A 210 15.39 23.97 16.50
N VAL A 211 16.01 22.80 16.42
CA VAL A 211 15.34 21.55 16.84
C VAL A 211 15.25 21.50 18.38
N SER A 212 14.09 21.19 18.94
CA SER A 212 13.91 21.12 20.41
C SER A 212 14.12 19.70 20.92
N LEU A 213 15.10 19.51 21.81
CA LEU A 213 15.57 18.19 22.28
C LEU A 213 14.66 17.57 23.37
N LYS A 214 13.34 17.64 23.16
CA LYS A 214 12.30 17.39 24.18
C LYS A 214 11.41 16.17 23.94
N ALA A 215 11.74 15.28 23.01
CA ALA A 215 10.91 14.11 22.70
C ALA A 215 10.53 13.31 23.97
N GLU A 216 11.49 13.09 24.87
CA GLU A 216 11.30 12.41 26.15
C GLU A 216 10.32 13.14 27.10
N GLU A 217 10.42 14.47 27.19
CA GLU A 217 9.47 15.32 27.94
C GLU A 217 8.05 15.24 27.35
N VAL A 218 7.94 15.23 26.01
CA VAL A 218 6.68 15.10 25.27
C VAL A 218 6.02 13.74 25.53
N PHE A 219 6.77 12.63 25.43
CA PHE A 219 6.23 11.29 25.71
C PHE A 219 5.73 11.16 27.15
N HIS A 220 6.46 11.68 28.15
CA HIS A 220 6.02 11.67 29.54
C HIS A 220 4.69 12.44 29.72
N LYS A 221 4.56 13.64 29.15
CA LYS A 221 3.35 14.46 29.25
C LYS A 221 2.13 13.82 28.55
N ILE A 222 2.31 13.25 27.37
CA ILE A 222 1.23 12.56 26.64
C ILE A 222 0.79 11.29 27.40
N ALA A 223 1.73 10.50 27.91
CA ALA A 223 1.42 9.34 28.75
C ALA A 223 0.67 9.73 30.04
N GLU A 224 0.95 10.91 30.59
CA GLU A 224 0.18 11.48 31.70
C GLU A 224 -1.23 11.95 31.31
N GLN A 225 -1.42 12.51 30.11
CA GLN A 225 -2.74 12.88 29.60
C GLN A 225 -3.60 11.62 29.35
N HIS A 226 -3.03 10.59 28.72
CA HIS A 226 -3.73 9.33 28.45
C HIS A 226 -4.20 8.66 29.76
N LYS A 227 -3.37 8.69 30.82
CA LYS A 227 -3.75 8.19 32.16
C LYS A 227 -4.90 8.96 32.84
N LYS A 228 -5.18 10.20 32.43
CA LYS A 228 -6.26 11.04 33.00
C LYS A 228 -7.60 10.83 32.29
N THR A 229 -7.60 10.24 31.09
CA THR A 229 -8.80 10.05 30.26
C THR A 229 -9.44 8.69 30.53
N ILE A 230 -10.21 8.59 31.62
CA ILE A 230 -10.87 7.35 32.02
C ILE A 230 -11.93 6.95 30.99
N GLY A 231 -11.79 5.76 30.40
CA GLY A 231 -12.82 5.13 29.57
C GLY A 231 -12.79 5.47 28.08
N SER A 232 -11.84 6.28 27.59
CA SER A 232 -11.57 6.40 26.16
C SER A 232 -10.70 5.24 25.69
N GLU A 233 -11.03 4.64 24.54
CA GLU A 233 -10.07 3.82 23.80
C GLU A 233 -8.83 4.67 23.45
N GLN A 234 -7.65 4.03 23.40
CA GLN A 234 -6.42 4.76 23.06
C GLN A 234 -6.46 5.17 21.59
N ILE A 235 -6.61 6.47 21.33
CA ILE A 235 -6.83 7.00 19.97
C ILE A 235 -5.52 7.13 19.18
N SER A 236 -4.40 7.32 19.88
CA SER A 236 -3.05 7.45 19.31
C SER A 236 -2.01 6.63 20.08
N ALA A 237 -0.97 6.19 19.38
CA ALA A 237 0.22 5.57 19.99
C ALA A 237 1.48 6.33 19.54
N TRP A 238 2.41 6.50 20.46
CA TRP A 238 3.57 7.39 20.31
C TRP A 238 4.87 6.64 20.63
N ASN A 239 5.81 6.66 19.68
CA ASN A 239 7.07 5.94 19.76
C ASN A 239 8.28 6.91 19.72
N PRO A 240 9.37 6.61 20.46
CA PRO A 240 10.63 7.32 20.33
C PRO A 240 11.34 6.95 19.03
N GLU A 241 11.73 7.96 18.26
CA GLU A 241 12.61 7.80 17.10
C GLU A 241 14.07 8.17 17.44
N PHE A 242 14.97 8.06 16.47
CA PHE A 242 16.41 8.19 16.62
C PHE A 242 16.88 9.45 17.37
N ALA A 243 16.23 10.60 17.13
CA ALA A 243 16.68 11.89 17.62
C ALA A 243 15.89 12.39 18.82
N SER A 244 16.56 13.12 19.73
CA SER A 244 15.92 13.78 20.89
C SER A 244 14.86 14.83 20.51
N TYR A 245 14.78 15.18 19.22
CA TYR A 245 13.83 16.12 18.65
C TYR A 245 12.76 15.47 17.74
N MET A 246 12.71 14.14 17.66
CA MET A 246 11.74 13.41 16.84
C MET A 246 10.68 12.72 17.70
N VAL A 247 9.44 12.71 17.21
CA VAL A 247 8.35 11.89 17.74
C VAL A 247 7.66 11.17 16.58
N GLU A 248 7.41 9.87 16.71
CA GLU A 248 6.59 9.11 15.76
C GLU A 248 5.20 8.90 16.35
N GLY A 249 4.16 9.30 15.62
CA GLY A 249 2.77 9.08 16.01
C GLY A 249 2.06 8.11 15.06
N THR A 250 1.39 7.11 15.61
CA THR A 250 0.52 6.13 14.91
C THR A 250 -0.92 6.23 15.43
N PRO A 251 -1.94 5.77 14.67
CA PRO A 251 -3.27 5.57 15.25
C PRO A 251 -3.20 4.48 16.33
N GLY A 252 -3.98 4.60 17.40
CA GLY A 252 -3.99 3.59 18.47
C GLY A 252 -4.64 2.25 18.06
N LEU A 253 -5.45 2.26 17.00
CA LEU A 253 -5.98 1.06 16.34
C LEU A 253 -5.72 1.10 14.81
N PRO A 254 -5.43 -0.04 14.16
CA PRO A 254 -5.42 -0.18 12.70
C PRO A 254 -6.71 0.28 12.00
N TYR A 255 -6.58 0.89 10.82
CA TYR A 255 -7.72 1.29 9.98
C TYR A 255 -8.32 0.09 9.26
N GLY A 256 -9.66 0.02 9.19
CA GLY A 256 -10.42 -1.07 8.57
C GLY A 256 -10.89 -2.16 9.54
N ILE A 257 -10.55 -2.08 10.83
CA ILE A 257 -11.16 -2.93 11.86
C ILE A 257 -12.68 -2.77 11.84
N GLY A 258 -13.42 -3.88 11.96
CA GLY A 258 -14.88 -3.92 11.76
C GLY A 258 -15.32 -4.10 10.30
N GLY A 259 -14.39 -4.26 9.35
CA GLY A 259 -14.67 -4.71 7.98
C GLY A 259 -14.94 -3.63 6.95
N ASN A 260 -14.97 -2.34 7.34
CA ASN A 260 -15.14 -1.22 6.40
C ASN A 260 -13.87 -0.34 6.30
N MET A 261 -12.90 -0.82 5.52
CA MET A 261 -11.70 -0.04 5.16
C MET A 261 -12.06 1.24 4.40
N PHE A 262 -13.09 1.22 3.55
CA PHE A 262 -13.39 2.34 2.64
C PHE A 262 -13.81 3.60 3.41
N ASN A 263 -14.67 3.46 4.43
CA ASN A 263 -15.00 4.57 5.34
C ASN A 263 -13.77 5.06 6.11
N SER A 264 -12.93 4.13 6.60
CA SER A 264 -11.71 4.45 7.34
C SER A 264 -10.72 5.34 6.57
N LEU A 265 -10.82 5.42 5.23
CA LEU A 265 -10.00 6.32 4.41
C LEU A 265 -10.27 7.81 4.67
N ALA A 266 -11.45 8.18 5.18
CA ALA A 266 -11.76 9.56 5.54
C ALA A 266 -11.00 10.00 6.81
N ASP A 267 -10.84 9.08 7.75
CA ASP A 267 -10.42 9.35 9.13
C ASP A 267 -8.90 9.53 9.28
N ILE A 268 -8.12 9.06 8.29
CA ILE A 268 -6.64 9.15 8.27
C ILE A 268 -6.16 10.58 8.56
N GLU A 269 -6.72 11.57 7.85
CA GLU A 269 -6.38 12.99 8.04
C GLU A 269 -6.83 13.52 9.41
N ALA A 270 -7.98 13.07 9.93
CA ALA A 270 -8.48 13.47 11.24
C ALA A 270 -7.58 12.93 12.36
N SER A 271 -7.13 11.67 12.24
CA SER A 271 -6.14 11.04 13.13
C SER A 271 -4.76 11.72 13.05
N MET A 272 -4.31 12.15 11.87
CA MET A 272 -3.06 12.93 11.74
C MET A 272 -3.18 14.29 12.44
N LYS A 273 -4.29 15.02 12.22
CA LYS A 273 -4.57 16.30 12.89
C LYS A 273 -4.68 16.14 14.41
N LEU A 274 -5.35 15.09 14.90
CA LEU A 274 -5.45 14.79 16.33
C LEU A 274 -4.06 14.53 16.94
N ARG A 275 -3.25 13.68 16.32
CA ARG A 275 -1.86 13.42 16.75
C ARG A 275 -1.03 14.72 16.82
N ARG A 276 -1.14 15.58 15.81
CA ARG A 276 -0.47 16.90 15.83
C ARG A 276 -0.97 17.77 16.99
N GLN A 277 -2.27 17.76 17.27
CA GLN A 277 -2.88 18.52 18.37
C GLN A 277 -2.46 18.01 19.76
N GLU A 278 -2.35 16.71 19.97
CA GLU A 278 -1.86 16.11 21.23
C GLU A 278 -0.45 16.62 21.58
N VAL A 279 0.49 16.53 20.62
CA VAL A 279 1.85 17.05 20.82
C VAL A 279 1.86 18.57 21.00
N MET A 280 1.07 19.32 20.21
CA MET A 280 0.96 20.78 20.37
C MET A 280 0.44 21.20 21.76
N GLN A 281 -0.38 20.38 22.44
CA GLN A 281 -0.89 20.68 23.79
C GLN A 281 0.14 20.50 24.90
N VAL A 282 1.24 19.77 24.68
CA VAL A 282 2.27 19.48 25.70
C VAL A 282 3.58 20.27 25.52
N LEU A 283 3.73 20.96 24.41
CA LEU A 283 4.89 21.81 24.08
C LEU A 283 4.88 23.16 24.81
N GLY A 284 6.05 23.80 24.90
CA GLY A 284 6.24 25.09 25.54
C GLY A 284 6.00 26.31 24.64
N PRO A 285 6.22 27.53 25.16
CA PRO A 285 6.07 28.76 24.39
C PRO A 285 7.05 28.81 23.20
N ASP A 286 6.54 29.26 22.06
CA ASP A 286 7.22 29.26 20.76
C ASP A 286 7.84 27.91 20.35
N GLU A 287 7.25 26.79 20.78
CA GLU A 287 7.56 25.45 20.27
C GLU A 287 6.46 24.96 19.31
N THR A 288 6.83 24.04 18.41
CA THR A 288 5.91 23.41 17.45
C THR A 288 6.32 21.99 17.08
N VAL A 289 5.40 21.25 16.48
CA VAL A 289 5.60 19.91 15.90
C VAL A 289 5.31 19.93 14.40
N MET A 290 6.36 19.71 13.59
CA MET A 290 6.32 19.85 12.13
C MET A 290 6.58 18.50 11.45
N SER A 291 5.74 18.13 10.49
CA SER A 291 6.00 16.99 9.60
C SER A 291 6.83 17.51 8.42
N ILE A 292 8.15 17.56 8.60
CA ILE A 292 9.10 18.00 7.58
C ILE A 292 10.18 16.94 7.45
N THR A 293 10.53 16.56 6.22
CA THR A 293 11.50 15.49 6.00
C THR A 293 12.87 15.79 6.61
N SER A 294 13.42 16.99 6.41
CA SER A 294 14.70 17.38 7.02
C SER A 294 14.60 18.75 7.67
N PHE A 295 15.31 18.94 8.78
CA PHE A 295 15.53 20.27 9.37
C PHE A 295 16.65 20.98 8.58
N PRO A 296 16.40 22.11 7.89
CA PRO A 296 17.34 22.62 6.86
C PRO A 296 18.75 22.95 7.37
N ARG A 297 18.86 23.42 8.62
CA ARG A 297 20.12 23.80 9.29
C ARG A 297 20.63 22.75 10.29
N LEU A 298 20.29 21.47 10.11
CA LEU A 298 20.76 20.39 10.97
C LEU A 298 22.30 20.32 10.93
N GLY A 299 22.97 20.25 12.08
CA GLY A 299 24.43 20.27 12.15
C GLY A 299 25.10 21.63 11.86
N CYS A 300 24.33 22.72 11.68
CA CYS A 300 24.89 24.07 11.71
C CYS A 300 25.25 24.48 13.15
N PRO A 301 26.12 25.48 13.37
CA PRO A 301 26.39 26.01 14.71
C PRO A 301 25.08 26.38 15.45
N ASN A 302 24.94 25.93 16.70
CA ASN A 302 23.82 26.24 17.59
C ASN A 302 22.41 25.79 17.10
N PHE A 303 22.32 24.74 16.28
CA PHE A 303 21.05 24.26 15.70
C PHE A 303 20.04 23.64 16.68
N THR A 304 20.45 23.33 17.92
CA THR A 304 19.62 22.66 18.93
C THR A 304 19.10 23.60 20.02
N HIS A 305 17.97 23.26 20.63
CA HIS A 305 17.45 23.86 21.85
C HIS A 305 17.23 22.78 22.93
N PRO A 306 17.94 22.81 24.08
CA PRO A 306 19.05 23.72 24.42
C PRO A 306 20.24 23.56 23.46
N ILE A 307 21.13 24.56 23.45
CA ILE A 307 22.31 24.57 22.57
C ILE A 307 23.32 23.53 23.06
N CYS A 308 23.66 22.58 22.19
CA CYS A 308 24.65 21.53 22.44
C CYS A 308 25.74 21.60 21.35
N CYS A 309 27.00 21.39 21.75
CA CYS A 309 28.15 21.43 20.85
C CYS A 309 28.65 20.01 20.55
N PRO A 310 29.00 19.66 19.30
CA PRO A 310 29.61 18.38 18.97
C PRO A 310 30.96 18.19 19.66
N LYS A 311 31.30 16.94 19.96
CA LYS A 311 32.50 16.54 20.73
C LYS A 311 33.23 15.42 20.00
N PRO A 312 33.97 15.70 18.91
CA PRO A 312 34.43 14.67 17.98
C PRO A 312 35.30 13.57 18.62
N GLU A 313 36.07 13.93 19.64
CA GLU A 313 37.02 13.03 20.31
C GLU A 313 36.36 12.06 21.31
N THR A 314 35.24 12.44 21.92
CA THR A 314 34.62 11.70 23.04
C THR A 314 33.19 11.20 22.77
N SER A 315 32.56 11.66 21.69
CA SER A 315 31.19 11.27 21.31
C SER A 315 31.11 9.85 20.75
N ALA A 316 29.95 9.22 20.89
CA ALA A 316 29.54 7.98 20.22
C ALA A 316 29.51 8.16 18.69
N SER A 317 29.05 9.32 18.21
CA SER A 317 29.06 9.69 16.79
C SER A 317 30.45 10.01 16.23
N GLY A 318 31.31 10.67 16.99
CA GLY A 318 32.58 11.22 16.50
C GLY A 318 32.41 12.42 15.54
N SER A 319 31.20 12.97 15.45
CA SER A 319 30.83 13.96 14.43
C SER A 319 31.47 15.32 14.68
N LEU A 320 31.83 16.01 13.58
CA LEU A 320 32.22 17.42 13.60
C LEU A 320 31.03 18.39 13.80
N PHE A 321 29.79 17.91 13.63
CA PHE A 321 28.61 18.74 13.45
C PHE A 321 27.44 18.37 14.38
N PHE A 322 27.28 17.07 14.68
CA PHE A 322 26.10 16.53 15.37
C PHE A 322 26.43 16.17 16.83
N PRO A 323 25.86 16.84 17.85
CA PRO A 323 26.04 16.49 19.26
C PRO A 323 25.28 15.21 19.62
N ASP A 324 25.85 14.38 20.50
CA ASP A 324 25.20 13.15 20.97
C ASP A 324 23.96 13.42 21.84
N GLU A 325 23.85 14.62 22.40
CA GLU A 325 22.66 15.13 23.09
C GLU A 325 21.43 15.19 22.17
N ALA A 326 21.64 15.30 20.85
CA ALA A 326 20.57 15.25 19.85
C ALA A 326 20.19 13.84 19.39
N ILE A 327 20.89 12.79 19.87
CA ILE A 327 20.47 11.39 19.75
C ILE A 327 19.60 11.05 20.97
N TYR A 328 18.44 10.42 20.76
CA TYR A 328 17.43 10.21 21.80
C TYR A 328 18.01 9.61 23.09
N GLY A 329 17.67 10.24 24.23
CA GLY A 329 18.26 9.97 25.54
C GLY A 329 17.67 8.74 26.23
N GLY A 330 16.35 8.74 26.43
CA GLY A 330 15.59 7.76 27.21
C GLY A 330 15.55 6.32 26.69
N HIS A 331 16.36 5.95 25.69
CA HIS A 331 16.50 4.54 25.28
C HIS A 331 17.90 4.24 24.69
N PRO A 332 18.65 3.24 25.21
CA PRO A 332 20.05 3.03 24.85
C PRO A 332 20.29 2.53 23.41
N ARG A 333 19.24 2.03 22.72
CA ARG A 333 19.32 1.52 21.33
C ARG A 333 20.05 2.49 20.40
N PHE A 334 19.65 3.76 20.38
CA PHE A 334 20.09 4.71 19.35
C PHE A 334 21.56 5.10 19.49
N LYS A 335 22.02 5.43 20.71
CA LYS A 335 23.45 5.74 20.96
C LYS A 335 24.36 4.52 20.79
N THR A 336 23.85 3.32 21.11
CA THR A 336 24.55 2.06 20.85
C THR A 336 24.68 1.78 19.35
N LEU A 337 23.60 1.97 18.58
CA LEU A 337 23.57 1.81 17.13
C LEU A 337 24.59 2.74 16.44
N VAL A 338 24.63 4.03 16.80
CA VAL A 338 25.64 4.99 16.30
C VAL A 338 27.07 4.52 16.57
N LYS A 339 27.36 4.15 17.83
CA LYS A 339 28.69 3.71 18.25
C LYS A 339 29.13 2.45 17.48
N ASN A 340 28.23 1.47 17.35
CA ASN A 340 28.54 0.17 16.78
C ASN A 340 28.64 0.21 15.24
N ILE A 341 27.84 1.02 14.54
CA ILE A 341 28.03 1.29 13.09
C ILE A 341 29.44 1.87 12.86
N ARG A 342 29.82 2.93 13.59
CA ARG A 342 31.16 3.56 13.42
C ARG A 342 32.30 2.59 13.75
N ALA A 343 32.16 1.79 14.80
CA ALA A 343 33.13 0.78 15.19
C ALA A 343 33.29 -0.32 14.12
N ARG A 344 32.17 -0.91 13.65
CA ARG A 344 32.15 -1.93 12.60
C ARG A 344 32.75 -1.42 11.29
N ARG A 345 32.35 -0.22 10.87
CA ARG A 345 32.82 0.45 9.65
C ARG A 345 34.32 0.78 9.70
N ARG A 346 34.92 0.83 10.90
CA ARG A 346 36.30 1.27 11.23
C ARG A 346 36.62 2.70 10.74
N ARG A 347 35.58 3.52 10.51
CA ARG A 347 35.60 4.92 10.04
C ARG A 347 34.23 5.55 10.29
N LYS A 348 34.12 6.88 10.29
CA LYS A 348 32.82 7.58 10.32
C LYS A 348 31.97 7.18 9.11
N VAL A 349 30.65 7.38 9.24
CA VAL A 349 29.77 7.36 8.06
C VAL A 349 30.11 8.56 7.17
N ILE A 350 29.97 8.41 5.86
CA ILE A 350 30.48 9.38 4.89
C ILE A 350 29.34 9.72 3.93
N ILE A 351 28.78 10.92 4.09
CA ILE A 351 27.73 11.45 3.23
C ILE A 351 28.32 12.65 2.48
N ASN A 352 28.18 12.63 1.16
CA ASN A 352 28.55 13.74 0.28
C ASN A 352 27.39 13.98 -0.68
N LEU A 353 26.68 15.09 -0.54
CA LEU A 353 25.63 15.50 -1.46
C LEU A 353 26.16 16.57 -2.41
N PRO A 354 25.97 16.49 -3.73
CA PRO A 354 26.32 17.59 -4.63
C PRO A 354 25.66 18.90 -4.18
N ILE A 355 26.42 19.99 -4.11
CA ILE A 355 25.86 21.31 -3.78
C ILE A 355 25.05 21.85 -4.98
N PHE A 356 23.96 22.55 -4.72
CA PHE A 356 23.32 23.36 -5.76
C PHE A 356 24.28 24.46 -6.21
N ARG A 357 24.53 24.59 -7.51
CA ARG A 357 25.30 25.72 -8.07
C ARG A 357 24.35 26.84 -8.49
N ASP A 358 24.35 27.92 -7.72
CA ASP A 358 23.74 29.20 -8.06
C ASP A 358 24.84 30.22 -8.44
N ILE A 359 24.44 31.44 -8.84
CA ILE A 359 25.28 32.47 -9.49
C ILE A 359 26.60 32.77 -8.75
N TYR A 360 26.58 32.76 -7.42
CA TYR A 360 27.72 33.06 -6.55
C TYR A 360 28.13 31.88 -5.65
N THR A 361 27.64 30.66 -5.92
CA THR A 361 28.19 29.47 -5.25
C THR A 361 29.67 29.33 -5.62
N GLN A 362 30.52 29.12 -4.62
CA GLN A 362 31.96 28.94 -4.81
C GLN A 362 32.24 27.83 -5.83
N ASN A 363 33.21 28.04 -6.74
CA ASN A 363 33.55 27.09 -7.79
C ASN A 363 35.08 26.88 -7.88
N PRO A 364 35.62 25.70 -7.54
CA PRO A 364 34.91 24.59 -6.89
C PRO A 364 34.49 24.94 -5.45
N PHE A 365 33.35 24.46 -5.01
CA PHE A 365 32.95 24.56 -3.61
C PHE A 365 33.79 23.59 -2.77
N MET A 366 34.45 24.11 -1.74
CA MET A 366 35.46 23.39 -0.97
C MET A 366 35.35 23.71 0.51
N GLU A 367 35.00 22.72 1.33
CA GLU A 367 34.88 22.89 2.78
C GLU A 367 36.23 22.61 3.49
N PRO A 368 36.80 23.59 4.22
CA PRO A 368 38.10 23.41 4.88
C PRO A 368 37.98 22.63 6.19
N PHE A 369 38.57 21.42 6.25
CA PHE A 369 38.54 20.57 7.44
C PHE A 369 39.91 20.36 8.09
N ASN A 370 40.00 20.76 9.37
CA ASN A 370 41.14 20.45 10.23
C ASN A 370 41.23 18.94 10.52
N ASP A 371 40.09 18.27 10.75
CA ASP A 371 40.01 16.81 10.89
C ASP A 371 40.59 16.09 9.67
N GLN A 372 41.50 15.14 9.91
CA GLN A 372 42.17 14.38 8.85
C GLN A 372 41.22 13.36 8.19
N GLU A 373 40.18 12.89 8.88
CA GLU A 373 39.19 11.97 8.31
C GLU A 373 38.24 12.72 7.36
N ALA A 374 37.60 13.79 7.83
CA ALA A 374 36.75 14.64 7.00
C ALA A 374 37.48 15.17 5.75
N ARG A 375 38.73 15.61 5.88
CA ARG A 375 39.55 16.10 4.75
C ARG A 375 39.90 15.02 3.71
N LYS A 376 39.78 13.74 4.05
CA LYS A 376 39.94 12.59 3.14
C LYS A 376 38.60 12.08 2.58
N ALA A 377 37.49 12.35 3.28
CA ALA A 377 36.16 11.83 3.00
C ALA A 377 35.23 12.81 2.27
N SER A 378 35.49 14.12 2.40
CA SER A 378 34.81 15.19 1.68
C SER A 378 35.25 15.25 0.20
N LYS A 379 34.33 15.69 -0.67
CA LYS A 379 34.56 15.86 -2.11
C LYS A 379 34.41 17.32 -2.53
N PRO A 380 35.15 17.80 -3.54
CA PRO A 380 34.86 19.07 -4.21
C PRO A 380 33.41 19.11 -4.71
N ASP A 381 32.78 20.27 -4.64
CA ASP A 381 31.40 20.52 -5.06
C ASP A 381 30.33 19.67 -4.33
N HIS A 382 30.64 19.17 -3.13
CA HIS A 382 29.69 18.44 -2.28
C HIS A 382 29.64 19.00 -0.85
N VAL A 383 28.44 19.03 -0.27
CA VAL A 383 28.21 19.25 1.16
C VAL A 383 28.57 17.97 1.91
N TYR A 384 29.50 18.05 2.86
CA TYR A 384 29.97 16.90 3.63
C TYR A 384 29.22 16.73 4.96
N MET A 385 28.82 15.51 5.30
CA MET A 385 28.17 15.17 6.58
C MET A 385 28.69 13.82 7.08
N ASP A 386 28.87 13.67 8.40
CA ASP A 386 29.67 12.59 9.00
C ASP A 386 28.98 11.82 10.16
N ALA A 387 27.66 11.99 10.32
CA ALA A 387 26.89 11.40 11.42
C ALA A 387 25.62 10.69 10.96
N MET A 388 25.25 9.63 11.67
CA MET A 388 23.98 8.91 11.49
C MET A 388 22.75 9.84 11.60
N GLY A 389 22.82 10.83 12.49
CA GLY A 389 21.74 11.80 12.71
C GLY A 389 21.46 12.75 11.56
N PHE A 390 22.29 12.80 10.51
CA PHE A 390 21.93 13.52 9.27
C PHE A 390 20.91 12.77 8.42
N GLY A 391 20.89 11.44 8.52
CA GLY A 391 19.94 10.60 7.80
C GLY A 391 18.79 10.14 8.68
N MET A 392 19.08 9.42 9.76
CA MET A 392 18.06 8.96 10.72
C MET A 392 17.48 10.11 11.58
N GLY A 393 17.99 11.34 11.45
CA GLY A 393 17.33 12.55 11.95
C GLY A 393 16.35 13.19 10.95
N CYS A 394 16.09 12.55 9.81
CA CYS A 394 15.07 12.94 8.85
C CYS A 394 13.77 12.16 9.12
N CYS A 395 12.62 12.81 8.96
CA CYS A 395 11.30 12.20 9.07
C CYS A 395 10.81 11.61 7.72
N CYS A 396 9.94 10.61 7.79
CA CYS A 396 9.24 10.05 6.64
C CYS A 396 7.78 9.66 6.92
N LEU A 397 7.12 9.19 5.86
CA LEU A 397 5.77 8.63 5.90
C LEU A 397 5.88 7.16 5.50
N GLN A 398 5.39 6.26 6.36
CA GLN A 398 5.42 4.81 6.11
C GLN A 398 4.00 4.24 6.17
N ILE A 399 3.75 3.15 5.44
CA ILE A 399 2.40 2.58 5.27
C ILE A 399 2.50 1.06 5.40
N THR A 400 1.82 0.46 6.40
CA THR A 400 1.79 -1.00 6.58
C THR A 400 0.47 -1.60 6.08
N LEU A 401 0.55 -2.61 5.22
CA LEU A 401 -0.58 -3.33 4.66
C LEU A 401 -0.52 -4.79 5.17
N GLN A 402 -1.57 -5.29 5.81
CA GLN A 402 -1.67 -6.70 6.20
C GLN A 402 -2.38 -7.48 5.11
N ALA A 403 -1.68 -8.45 4.52
CA ALA A 403 -2.23 -9.36 3.53
C ALA A 403 -3.06 -10.48 4.18
N THR A 404 -3.94 -11.09 3.39
CA THR A 404 -4.66 -12.33 3.75
C THR A 404 -3.70 -13.47 4.11
N HIS A 405 -2.72 -13.72 3.25
CA HIS A 405 -1.83 -14.87 3.30
C HIS A 405 -0.46 -14.58 2.64
N LEU A 406 0.47 -15.55 2.76
CA LEU A 406 1.86 -15.45 2.32
C LEU A 406 2.00 -15.05 0.83
N GLU A 407 1.29 -15.71 -0.09
CA GLU A 407 1.38 -15.37 -1.53
C GLU A 407 0.88 -13.95 -1.86
N GLU A 408 -0.16 -13.45 -1.20
CA GLU A 408 -0.66 -12.09 -1.39
C GLU A 408 0.35 -11.07 -0.87
N ALA A 409 0.98 -11.32 0.29
CA ALA A 409 2.07 -10.50 0.81
C ALA A 409 3.27 -10.46 -0.15
N LYS A 410 3.70 -11.62 -0.70
CA LYS A 410 4.78 -11.68 -1.70
C LYS A 410 4.41 -10.92 -2.97
N ASN A 411 3.18 -11.03 -3.47
CA ASN A 411 2.72 -10.28 -4.64
C ASN A 411 2.69 -8.76 -4.37
N LEU A 412 2.08 -8.32 -3.26
CA LEU A 412 2.03 -6.89 -2.92
C LEU A 412 3.42 -6.27 -2.73
N TYR A 413 4.34 -6.98 -2.06
CA TYR A 413 5.74 -6.54 -1.92
C TYR A 413 6.39 -6.35 -3.29
N ASP A 414 6.22 -7.30 -4.21
CA ASP A 414 6.81 -7.25 -5.55
C ASP A 414 6.19 -6.14 -6.42
N GLN A 415 4.86 -6.05 -6.49
CA GLN A 415 4.17 -5.08 -7.35
C GLN A 415 4.36 -3.63 -6.88
N LEU A 416 4.50 -3.40 -5.56
CA LEU A 416 4.75 -2.07 -5.02
C LEU A 416 6.21 -1.62 -5.15
N ALA A 417 7.19 -2.53 -5.27
CA ALA A 417 8.59 -2.14 -5.37
C ALA A 417 8.92 -1.22 -6.58
N PRO A 418 8.43 -1.47 -7.82
CA PRO A 418 8.51 -0.53 -8.95
C PRO A 418 7.89 0.85 -8.69
N ILE A 419 6.89 0.95 -7.80
CA ILE A 419 6.25 2.21 -7.40
C ILE A 419 7.15 3.00 -6.42
N THR A 420 8.08 2.35 -5.71
CA THR A 420 8.88 3.03 -4.67
C THR A 420 9.70 4.24 -5.15
N PRO A 421 10.44 4.21 -6.28
CA PRO A 421 11.11 5.40 -6.82
C PRO A 421 10.13 6.46 -7.35
N ILE A 422 8.99 6.04 -7.91
CA ILE A 422 7.95 6.95 -8.42
C ILE A 422 7.36 7.75 -7.26
N ALA A 423 7.05 7.08 -6.14
CA ALA A 423 6.57 7.72 -4.92
C ALA A 423 7.63 8.62 -4.24
N LEU A 424 8.92 8.24 -4.30
CA LEU A 424 10.02 9.08 -3.81
C LEU A 424 10.09 10.41 -4.58
N ALA A 425 10.15 10.36 -5.91
CA ALA A 425 10.17 11.56 -6.76
C ALA A 425 8.90 12.42 -6.62
N LEU A 426 7.73 11.79 -6.47
CA LEU A 426 6.43 12.47 -6.35
C LEU A 426 6.22 13.13 -4.97
N SER A 427 6.90 12.64 -3.92
CA SER A 427 6.81 13.19 -2.55
C SER A 427 7.96 14.11 -2.14
N ALA A 428 9.09 14.11 -2.89
CA ALA A 428 10.27 14.97 -2.76
C ALA A 428 10.14 16.21 -1.83
N ALA A 429 10.79 16.18 -0.66
CA ALA A 429 10.64 17.21 0.38
C ALA A 429 11.92 17.53 1.16
N SER A 430 13.12 17.27 0.62
CA SER A 430 14.41 17.51 1.31
C SER A 430 15.51 18.11 0.41
N PRO A 431 15.39 19.39 0.00
CA PRO A 431 16.33 20.07 -0.89
C PRO A 431 17.51 20.76 -0.18
N ILE A 432 17.55 20.74 1.16
CA ILE A 432 18.50 21.50 1.99
C ILE A 432 19.12 20.58 3.03
N TYR A 433 20.45 20.62 3.15
CA TYR A 433 21.23 19.88 4.12
C TYR A 433 22.36 20.72 4.68
N ARG A 434 22.59 20.64 6.00
CA ARG A 434 23.65 21.34 6.74
C ARG A 434 23.73 22.86 6.47
N GLY A 435 22.59 23.48 6.20
CA GLY A 435 22.49 24.91 5.87
C GLY A 435 22.83 25.27 4.42
N TYR A 436 22.86 24.31 3.49
CA TYR A 436 23.07 24.54 2.06
C TYR A 436 21.97 23.90 1.21
N LEU A 437 21.61 24.56 0.12
CA LEU A 437 20.85 23.93 -0.97
C LEU A 437 21.74 22.89 -1.68
N THR A 438 21.21 21.68 -1.87
CA THR A 438 21.89 20.58 -2.59
C THR A 438 21.28 20.38 -3.98
N ASP A 439 21.90 19.58 -4.85
CA ASP A 439 21.33 19.18 -6.15
C ASP A 439 20.50 17.87 -6.06
N ARG A 440 19.96 17.61 -4.86
CA ARG A 440 19.07 16.48 -4.52
C ARG A 440 17.78 17.02 -3.88
N ASP A 441 16.64 16.37 -4.11
CA ASP A 441 15.34 16.78 -3.53
C ASP A 441 14.74 15.77 -2.52
N CYS A 442 15.43 14.65 -2.30
CA CYS A 442 14.96 13.49 -1.56
C CYS A 442 16.03 12.96 -0.59
N ARG A 443 15.61 12.37 0.53
CA ARG A 443 16.50 12.01 1.66
C ARG A 443 17.29 10.70 1.49
N TRP A 444 16.93 9.87 0.50
CA TRP A 444 17.23 8.44 0.53
C TRP A 444 18.75 8.13 0.53
N ASP A 445 19.54 8.82 -0.29
CA ASP A 445 21.01 8.77 -0.31
C ASP A 445 21.63 9.12 1.04
N VAL A 446 21.03 10.10 1.75
CA VAL A 446 21.49 10.56 3.07
C VAL A 446 21.25 9.47 4.10
N ILE A 447 20.04 8.93 4.18
CA ILE A 447 19.76 7.88 5.16
C ILE A 447 20.54 6.61 4.85
N SER A 448 20.60 6.20 3.58
CA SER A 448 21.41 5.08 3.10
C SER A 448 22.89 5.19 3.51
N SER A 449 23.49 6.37 3.32
CA SER A 449 24.87 6.64 3.71
C SER A 449 25.07 6.79 5.23
N SER A 450 24.04 7.27 5.95
CA SER A 450 24.10 7.56 7.39
C SER A 450 24.16 6.31 8.28
N VAL A 451 23.72 5.15 7.76
CA VAL A 451 23.80 3.85 8.42
C VAL A 451 24.55 2.80 7.60
N ASP A 452 25.32 3.23 6.60
CA ASP A 452 26.23 2.34 5.87
C ASP A 452 27.35 1.89 6.82
N ASP A 453 27.28 0.66 7.30
CA ASP A 453 28.19 0.05 8.26
C ASP A 453 29.34 -0.73 7.61
N ARG A 454 29.40 -0.74 6.27
CA ARG A 454 30.31 -1.62 5.51
C ARG A 454 31.79 -1.33 5.73
N THR A 455 32.57 -2.39 5.93
CA THR A 455 34.03 -2.33 5.87
C THR A 455 34.50 -1.90 4.48
N ARG A 456 35.77 -1.52 4.35
CA ARG A 456 36.40 -1.30 3.03
C ARG A 456 36.40 -2.56 2.16
N GLU A 457 36.32 -3.74 2.76
CA GLU A 457 36.28 -4.99 2.03
C GLU A 457 34.88 -5.26 1.49
N GLU A 458 33.83 -5.07 2.28
CA GLU A 458 32.44 -5.24 1.84
C GLU A 458 32.05 -4.25 0.73
N SER A 459 32.54 -3.00 0.83
CA SER A 459 32.27 -1.92 -0.14
C SER A 459 33.14 -1.97 -1.42
N ASN A 460 33.89 -3.05 -1.67
CA ASN A 460 34.82 -3.20 -2.80
C ASN A 460 35.96 -2.16 -2.89
N GLU A 461 36.25 -1.39 -1.82
CA GLU A 461 37.43 -0.51 -1.75
C GLU A 461 38.76 -1.31 -1.73
N THR A 462 38.74 -2.62 -1.44
CA THR A 462 39.91 -3.51 -1.46
C THR A 462 39.84 -4.58 -2.57
N LYS A 463 40.98 -5.01 -3.12
CA LYS A 463 41.02 -6.06 -4.17
C LYS A 463 40.75 -7.50 -3.69
N LYS A 464 40.88 -7.80 -2.39
CA LYS A 464 40.58 -9.10 -1.79
C LYS A 464 39.82 -8.93 -0.48
N LEU A 465 39.01 -9.93 -0.13
CA LEU A 465 38.53 -10.14 1.23
C LEU A 465 39.66 -10.71 2.11
N LYS A 466 39.60 -10.41 3.40
CA LYS A 466 40.43 -10.98 4.48
C LYS A 466 39.64 -11.18 5.76
N ASP A 467 38.92 -10.13 6.17
CA ASP A 467 38.21 -10.06 7.45
C ASP A 467 36.71 -10.28 7.24
N SER A 468 36.14 -9.80 6.13
CA SER A 468 34.72 -9.92 5.79
C SER A 468 34.44 -11.16 4.93
N LEU A 469 33.32 -11.85 5.19
CA LEU A 469 32.86 -13.00 4.40
C LEU A 469 32.32 -12.61 3.01
N PHE A 470 31.69 -11.44 2.91
CA PHE A 470 30.91 -11.03 1.74
C PHE A 470 31.40 -9.72 1.11
N ARG A 471 31.21 -9.57 -0.21
CA ARG A 471 31.12 -8.25 -0.87
C ARG A 471 29.67 -7.83 -0.88
N ILE A 472 29.35 -6.63 -0.40
CA ILE A 472 27.97 -6.22 -0.15
C ILE A 472 27.66 -4.94 -0.94
N PRO A 473 26.92 -5.02 -2.07
CA PRO A 473 26.79 -3.93 -3.03
C PRO A 473 26.00 -2.73 -2.48
N LYS A 474 24.97 -3.01 -1.67
CA LYS A 474 24.03 -2.03 -1.09
C LYS A 474 24.34 -1.72 0.37
N SER A 475 23.96 -0.53 0.84
CA SER A 475 23.94 -0.26 2.29
C SER A 475 22.90 -1.17 2.99
N ARG A 476 22.90 -1.27 4.33
CA ARG A 476 21.80 -1.94 5.05
C ARG A 476 20.52 -1.10 5.11
N TYR A 477 20.59 0.16 4.66
CA TYR A 477 19.44 0.97 4.29
C TYR A 477 19.52 1.26 2.78
N ASP A 478 18.69 0.62 1.96
CA ASP A 478 18.79 0.70 0.49
C ASP A 478 17.52 0.19 -0.21
N SER A 479 17.43 0.38 -1.52
CA SER A 479 16.52 -0.34 -2.43
C SER A 479 16.43 -1.87 -2.14
N ILE A 480 15.28 -2.49 -2.45
CA ILE A 480 15.10 -3.95 -2.29
C ILE A 480 16.16 -4.77 -3.05
N SER A 481 16.44 -5.99 -2.59
CA SER A 481 17.48 -6.86 -3.16
C SER A 481 16.96 -7.99 -4.04
N CYS A 482 15.68 -8.34 -3.90
CA CYS A 482 15.00 -9.35 -4.71
C CYS A 482 13.48 -9.20 -4.63
N TYR A 483 12.81 -9.69 -5.67
CA TYR A 483 11.41 -10.10 -5.71
C TYR A 483 11.21 -11.51 -5.13
N LEU A 484 10.05 -11.72 -4.51
CA LEU A 484 9.69 -12.91 -3.73
C LEU A 484 8.65 -13.81 -4.44
N SER A 485 7.66 -13.23 -5.12
CA SER A 485 6.58 -14.00 -5.74
C SER A 485 7.11 -14.82 -6.93
N ARG A 486 6.40 -15.91 -7.25
CA ARG A 486 6.72 -16.77 -8.41
C ARG A 486 6.81 -16.00 -9.73
N HIS A 487 6.05 -14.92 -9.87
CA HIS A 487 6.05 -14.07 -11.07
C HIS A 487 7.15 -13.00 -11.04
N GLY A 488 7.47 -12.45 -9.86
CA GLY A 488 8.55 -11.47 -9.68
C GLY A 488 9.95 -12.07 -9.82
N GLN A 489 10.16 -13.32 -9.41
CA GLN A 489 11.49 -13.96 -9.40
C GLN A 489 12.23 -13.97 -10.75
N GLN A 490 11.52 -13.98 -11.89
CA GLN A 490 12.15 -13.90 -13.22
C GLN A 490 12.79 -12.53 -13.54
N TYR A 491 12.47 -11.49 -12.75
CA TYR A 491 12.99 -10.13 -12.87
C TYR A 491 14.15 -9.83 -11.88
N ASN A 492 14.61 -10.84 -11.13
CA ASN A 492 15.81 -10.76 -10.29
C ASN A 492 17.07 -10.87 -11.15
N ASP A 493 17.39 -9.83 -11.92
CA ASP A 493 18.53 -9.79 -12.85
C ASP A 493 19.86 -9.38 -12.18
N ILE A 494 19.81 -8.86 -10.95
CA ILE A 494 20.99 -8.66 -10.09
C ILE A 494 21.24 -9.92 -9.24
N PRO A 495 22.46 -10.49 -9.25
CA PRO A 495 22.84 -11.58 -8.34
C PRO A 495 22.77 -11.14 -6.87
N ILE A 496 21.83 -11.73 -6.12
CA ILE A 496 21.70 -11.48 -4.68
C ILE A 496 22.81 -12.22 -3.90
N VAL A 497 23.44 -11.50 -2.97
CA VAL A 497 24.43 -12.05 -2.02
C VAL A 497 23.69 -12.51 -0.78
N PHE A 498 23.81 -13.77 -0.40
CA PHE A 498 23.14 -14.36 0.77
C PHE A 498 24.05 -15.40 1.42
N ASP A 499 23.82 -15.67 2.71
CA ASP A 499 24.51 -16.76 3.39
C ASP A 499 23.93 -18.11 2.92
N LYS A 500 24.81 -19.03 2.47
CA LYS A 500 24.36 -20.30 1.92
C LYS A 500 23.91 -21.29 3.00
N ASP A 501 24.52 -21.26 4.18
CA ASP A 501 24.27 -22.26 5.21
C ASP A 501 22.92 -21.95 5.89
N TYR A 502 22.64 -20.68 6.20
CA TYR A 502 21.30 -20.25 6.64
C TYR A 502 20.21 -20.50 5.58
N TYR A 503 20.54 -20.38 4.28
CA TYR A 503 19.60 -20.70 3.21
C TYR A 503 19.28 -22.21 3.16
N ASP A 504 20.31 -23.07 3.15
CA ASP A 504 20.12 -24.53 3.11
C ASP A 504 19.39 -25.03 4.38
N GLU A 505 19.68 -24.45 5.56
CA GLU A 505 18.98 -24.71 6.81
C GLU A 505 17.48 -24.36 6.72
N MET A 506 17.13 -23.16 6.26
CA MET A 506 15.72 -22.77 6.04
C MET A 506 15.01 -23.65 5.01
N ILE A 507 15.70 -24.06 3.94
CA ILE A 507 15.16 -25.01 2.95
C ILE A 507 14.88 -26.39 3.58
N SER A 508 15.78 -26.89 4.43
CA SER A 508 15.55 -28.16 5.15
C SER A 508 14.37 -28.10 6.11
N ASN A 509 14.10 -26.92 6.68
CA ASN A 509 12.93 -26.61 7.49
C ASN A 509 11.69 -26.18 6.66
N GLN A 510 11.67 -26.47 5.35
CA GLN A 510 10.52 -26.27 4.44
C GLN A 510 10.06 -24.80 4.26
N VAL A 511 10.93 -23.83 4.52
CA VAL A 511 10.67 -22.41 4.22
C VAL A 511 10.61 -22.20 2.71
N ASP A 512 9.71 -21.34 2.24
CA ASP A 512 9.59 -20.94 0.83
C ASP A 512 10.97 -20.51 0.24
N PRO A 513 11.43 -21.06 -0.89
CA PRO A 513 12.79 -20.82 -1.39
C PRO A 513 13.13 -19.38 -1.78
N ALA A 514 12.15 -18.50 -1.99
CA ALA A 514 12.40 -17.08 -2.22
C ALA A 514 12.43 -16.29 -0.91
N VAL A 515 11.56 -16.63 0.05
CA VAL A 515 11.59 -16.09 1.41
C VAL A 515 12.89 -16.49 2.13
N ALA A 516 13.30 -17.76 2.03
CA ALA A 516 14.57 -18.24 2.57
C ALA A 516 15.78 -17.47 2.01
N ARG A 517 15.80 -17.22 0.69
CA ARG A 517 16.87 -16.44 0.04
C ARG A 517 16.85 -14.96 0.43
N HIS A 518 15.67 -14.39 0.65
CA HIS A 518 15.51 -13.03 1.15
C HIS A 518 16.02 -12.92 2.60
N ILE A 519 15.59 -13.80 3.51
CA ILE A 519 16.06 -13.81 4.90
C ILE A 519 17.58 -14.05 4.96
N ALA A 520 18.10 -15.03 4.22
CA ALA A 520 19.54 -15.30 4.15
C ALA A 520 20.35 -14.13 3.54
N HIS A 521 19.72 -13.25 2.76
CA HIS A 521 20.32 -11.98 2.34
C HIS A 521 20.34 -10.94 3.47
N LEU A 522 19.26 -10.81 4.26
CA LEU A 522 19.25 -9.90 5.42
C LEU A 522 20.31 -10.30 6.47
N PHE A 523 20.57 -11.61 6.58
CA PHE A 523 21.51 -12.22 7.53
C PHE A 523 22.99 -12.17 7.11
N ILE A 524 23.34 -11.58 5.94
CA ILE A 524 24.75 -11.21 5.63
C ILE A 524 25.24 -10.00 6.45
N ARG A 525 24.39 -9.47 7.34
CA ARG A 525 24.62 -8.29 8.17
C ARG A 525 24.81 -8.71 9.62
N ASP A 526 25.84 -8.18 10.26
CA ASP A 526 26.00 -8.35 11.71
C ASP A 526 24.85 -7.66 12.48
N PRO A 527 24.44 -8.21 13.65
CA PRO A 527 23.57 -7.52 14.59
C PRO A 527 24.32 -6.33 15.23
N ILE A 528 23.72 -5.14 15.18
CA ILE A 528 24.41 -3.89 15.60
C ILE A 528 24.00 -3.44 17.01
N THR A 529 22.85 -3.92 17.52
CA THR A 529 22.36 -3.63 18.88
C THR A 529 21.84 -4.90 19.54
N LEU A 530 22.54 -5.41 20.55
CA LEU A 530 22.11 -6.59 21.31
C LEU A 530 22.26 -6.28 22.81
N TYR A 531 21.26 -6.65 23.59
CA TYR A 531 21.26 -6.47 25.04
C TYR A 531 21.73 -7.75 25.72
N LYS A 532 22.47 -7.63 26.83
CA LYS A 532 23.05 -8.79 27.52
C LYS A 532 21.96 -9.69 28.11
N GLU A 533 20.86 -9.07 28.50
CA GLU A 533 19.64 -9.63 29.06
C GLU A 533 18.80 -10.40 28.02
N LYS A 534 19.18 -10.31 26.73
CA LYS A 534 18.53 -10.93 25.57
C LYS A 534 19.52 -11.73 24.70
N LEU A 535 20.66 -12.14 25.29
CA LEU A 535 21.63 -13.05 24.66
C LEU A 535 21.03 -14.46 24.51
N GLU A 536 20.63 -15.06 25.62
CA GLU A 536 19.86 -16.30 25.64
C GLU A 536 18.37 -15.97 25.39
N GLN A 537 17.71 -16.74 24.53
CA GLN A 537 16.28 -16.64 24.19
C GLN A 537 15.72 -18.05 23.96
N THR A 538 14.39 -18.21 23.93
CA THR A 538 13.77 -19.45 23.45
C THR A 538 13.30 -19.29 22.00
N ASP A 539 13.12 -20.41 21.28
CA ASP A 539 12.68 -20.41 19.87
C ASP A 539 11.26 -19.82 19.63
N GLN A 540 10.60 -19.34 20.69
CA GLN A 540 9.32 -18.63 20.64
C GLN A 540 9.49 -17.10 20.68
N GLU A 541 10.67 -16.59 21.00
CA GLU A 541 10.99 -15.16 20.98
C GLU A 541 11.57 -14.74 19.62
N LEU A 542 11.05 -13.64 19.05
CA LEU A 542 11.53 -13.12 17.76
C LEU A 542 12.57 -12.00 17.89
N ASP A 543 13.06 -11.68 19.09
CA ASP A 543 13.95 -10.52 19.32
C ASP A 543 15.30 -10.68 18.59
N HIS A 544 15.85 -11.90 18.47
CA HIS A 544 17.04 -12.16 17.62
C HIS A 544 16.76 -11.91 16.13
N PHE A 545 15.63 -12.40 15.60
CA PHE A 545 15.24 -12.18 14.21
C PHE A 545 14.99 -10.69 13.92
N GLU A 546 14.23 -10.01 14.78
CA GLU A 546 13.93 -8.58 14.67
C GLU A 546 15.17 -7.71 14.87
N ASN A 547 16.25 -8.19 15.50
CA ASN A 547 17.55 -7.48 15.50
C ASN A 547 18.07 -7.28 14.06
N ILE A 548 18.05 -8.33 13.25
CA ILE A 548 18.51 -8.29 11.85
C ILE A 548 17.46 -7.65 10.94
N GLN A 549 16.19 -8.05 11.07
CA GLN A 549 15.07 -7.54 10.26
C GLN A 549 14.80 -6.04 10.49
N SER A 550 14.75 -5.57 11.74
CA SER A 550 14.50 -4.15 12.02
C SER A 550 15.69 -3.24 11.67
N THR A 551 16.90 -3.81 11.50
CA THR A 551 18.12 -3.08 11.07
C THR A 551 18.55 -3.34 9.63
N ASN A 552 17.71 -4.00 8.84
CA ASN A 552 17.70 -3.88 7.38
C ASN A 552 16.50 -2.99 7.00
N TRP A 553 16.76 -1.85 6.36
CA TRP A 553 15.79 -0.79 6.11
C TRP A 553 15.58 -0.58 4.60
N GLN A 554 14.71 -1.39 3.98
CA GLN A 554 14.54 -1.34 2.53
C GLN A 554 13.37 -0.44 2.07
N THR A 555 13.24 -0.19 0.76
CA THR A 555 12.12 0.63 0.21
C THR A 555 10.75 -0.06 0.41
N MET A 556 10.73 -1.38 0.33
CA MET A 556 9.68 -2.25 0.88
C MET A 556 10.29 -3.08 2.00
N ARG A 557 9.56 -3.34 3.09
CA ARG A 557 9.91 -4.40 4.05
C ARG A 557 8.81 -5.47 4.05
N PHE A 558 9.23 -6.73 3.91
CA PHE A 558 8.39 -7.91 4.04
C PHE A 558 8.41 -8.39 5.49
N LYS A 559 7.25 -8.38 6.17
CA LYS A 559 7.15 -8.54 7.64
C LYS A 559 6.35 -9.80 8.00
N PRO A 560 6.95 -10.80 8.65
CA PRO A 560 6.23 -11.96 9.20
C PRO A 560 5.16 -11.60 10.24
N PRO A 561 4.28 -12.54 10.61
CA PRO A 561 3.53 -12.49 11.87
C PRO A 561 4.48 -12.35 13.07
N PRO A 562 4.13 -11.58 14.12
CA PRO A 562 5.00 -11.37 15.29
C PRO A 562 4.96 -12.52 16.32
N ALA A 563 4.03 -13.46 16.16
CA ALA A 563 3.93 -14.72 16.89
C ALA A 563 3.04 -15.69 16.10
N ALA A 564 3.14 -17.00 16.33
CA ALA A 564 2.39 -18.03 15.59
C ALA A 564 0.87 -17.98 15.82
N ASP A 565 0.45 -17.53 17.00
CA ASP A 565 -0.93 -17.35 17.45
C ASP A 565 -1.49 -15.94 17.17
N SER A 566 -0.67 -15.03 16.65
CA SER A 566 -1.02 -13.62 16.52
C SER A 566 -2.21 -13.37 15.57
N PRO A 567 -3.14 -12.45 15.91
CA PRO A 567 -4.11 -11.93 14.95
C PRO A 567 -3.46 -11.07 13.86
N ILE A 568 -2.19 -10.66 14.05
CA ILE A 568 -1.41 -9.89 13.08
C ILE A 568 -0.74 -10.85 12.09
N GLY A 569 -1.15 -10.78 10.82
CA GLY A 569 -0.68 -11.64 9.75
C GLY A 569 0.59 -11.14 9.04
N TRP A 570 0.85 -11.73 7.86
CA TRP A 570 1.88 -11.29 6.94
C TRP A 570 1.61 -9.85 6.49
N ARG A 571 2.64 -9.00 6.53
CA ARG A 571 2.53 -7.57 6.22
C ARG A 571 3.59 -7.14 5.22
N VAL A 572 3.26 -6.10 4.45
CA VAL A 572 4.23 -5.35 3.64
C VAL A 572 4.22 -3.90 4.08
N GLU A 573 5.40 -3.30 4.14
CA GLU A 573 5.60 -1.94 4.64
C GLU A 573 6.23 -1.10 3.52
N PHE A 574 5.50 -0.10 3.03
CA PHE A 574 5.90 0.83 1.98
C PHE A 574 6.59 2.03 2.62
N ARG A 575 7.89 2.22 2.36
CA ARG A 575 8.80 3.09 3.12
C ARG A 575 9.45 4.29 2.37
N PRO A 576 9.27 4.55 1.07
CA PRO A 576 10.04 5.57 0.37
C PRO A 576 9.51 7.00 0.59
N LEU A 577 8.24 7.19 0.94
CA LEU A 577 7.59 8.51 0.94
C LEU A 577 8.28 9.49 1.90
N GLU A 578 8.51 10.70 1.41
CA GLU A 578 8.99 11.83 2.20
C GLU A 578 7.85 12.35 3.10
N ALA A 579 8.15 12.87 4.30
CA ALA A 579 7.15 13.48 5.17
C ALA A 579 6.70 14.84 4.62
N GLN A 580 5.38 15.03 4.44
CA GLN A 580 4.81 16.24 3.84
C GLN A 580 4.41 17.27 4.89
N THR A 581 4.41 18.55 4.52
CA THR A 581 4.17 19.67 5.45
C THR A 581 2.79 19.65 6.08
N SER A 582 1.73 19.27 5.34
CA SER A 582 0.36 19.22 5.87
C SER A 582 -0.17 17.80 6.07
N ASP A 583 -1.10 17.66 7.02
CA ASP A 583 -1.82 16.40 7.27
C ASP A 583 -2.65 15.95 6.06
N PHE A 584 -3.11 16.90 5.24
CA PHE A 584 -3.81 16.63 3.98
C PHE A 584 -2.91 15.92 2.96
N GLU A 585 -1.68 16.40 2.75
CA GLU A 585 -0.74 15.80 1.79
C GLU A 585 -0.31 14.40 2.23
N ASN A 586 -0.02 14.21 3.52
CA ASN A 586 0.32 12.90 4.07
C ASN A 586 -0.85 11.92 3.94
N ALA A 587 -2.07 12.32 4.30
CA ALA A 587 -3.27 11.51 4.12
C ALA A 587 -3.54 11.19 2.65
N ALA A 588 -3.27 12.12 1.72
CA ALA A 588 -3.46 11.89 0.29
C ALA A 588 -2.52 10.82 -0.26
N PHE A 589 -1.24 10.83 0.13
CA PHE A 589 -0.28 9.78 -0.24
C PHE A 589 -0.64 8.42 0.37
N VAL A 590 -1.12 8.38 1.63
CA VAL A 590 -1.65 7.16 2.23
C VAL A 590 -2.80 6.60 1.40
N VAL A 591 -3.85 7.40 1.17
CA VAL A 591 -5.06 6.96 0.46
C VAL A 591 -4.72 6.49 -0.95
N PHE A 592 -3.80 7.17 -1.65
CA PHE A 592 -3.30 6.73 -2.95
C PHE A 592 -2.63 5.35 -2.89
N VAL A 593 -1.66 5.11 -1.99
CA VAL A 593 -0.96 3.81 -1.89
C VAL A 593 -1.90 2.70 -1.40
N THR A 594 -2.80 3.01 -0.46
CA THR A 594 -3.81 2.06 0.02
C THR A 594 -4.74 1.63 -1.11
N LEU A 595 -5.32 2.57 -1.86
CA LEU A 595 -6.18 2.24 -3.00
C LEU A 595 -5.39 1.56 -4.14
N LEU A 596 -4.14 1.96 -4.39
CA LEU A 596 -3.27 1.28 -5.35
C LEU A 596 -3.05 -0.20 -4.99
N SER A 597 -2.84 -0.52 -3.70
CA SER A 597 -2.72 -1.92 -3.26
C SER A 597 -4.00 -2.76 -3.49
N ARG A 598 -5.18 -2.13 -3.39
CA ARG A 598 -6.45 -2.76 -3.76
C ARG A 598 -6.54 -3.01 -5.26
N VAL A 599 -6.25 -1.97 -6.03
CA VAL A 599 -6.33 -1.95 -7.49
C VAL A 599 -5.36 -2.94 -8.13
N ILE A 600 -4.16 -3.11 -7.55
CA ILE A 600 -3.20 -4.16 -7.92
C ILE A 600 -3.82 -5.55 -7.83
N LEU A 601 -4.56 -5.85 -6.75
CA LEU A 601 -5.14 -7.18 -6.53
C LEU A 601 -6.44 -7.38 -7.31
N ALA A 602 -7.37 -6.41 -7.24
CA ALA A 602 -8.69 -6.49 -7.85
C ALA A 602 -8.65 -6.54 -9.38
N TYR A 603 -7.67 -5.89 -10.03
CA TYR A 603 -7.50 -5.96 -11.49
C TYR A 603 -6.25 -6.75 -11.91
N LYS A 604 -5.61 -7.45 -10.97
CA LYS A 604 -4.41 -8.28 -11.19
C LYS A 604 -3.33 -7.52 -11.99
N LEU A 605 -3.07 -6.27 -11.59
CA LEU A 605 -2.12 -5.41 -12.29
C LEU A 605 -0.69 -5.95 -12.18
N ASN A 606 0.10 -5.67 -13.22
CA ASN A 606 1.48 -6.09 -13.31
C ASN A 606 2.39 -4.88 -13.52
N PHE A 607 3.20 -4.56 -12.51
CA PHE A 607 4.24 -3.53 -12.56
C PHE A 607 5.66 -4.14 -12.65
N LEU A 608 5.77 -5.47 -12.62
CA LEU A 608 7.05 -6.19 -12.52
C LEU A 608 7.98 -5.89 -13.71
N MET A 609 9.21 -5.53 -13.39
CA MET A 609 10.27 -5.10 -14.29
C MET A 609 11.63 -5.51 -13.69
N PRO A 610 12.72 -5.64 -14.48
CA PRO A 610 14.03 -6.04 -13.94
C PRO A 610 14.47 -5.15 -12.78
N ILE A 611 14.96 -5.76 -11.68
CA ILE A 611 15.27 -5.05 -10.44
C ILE A 611 16.41 -4.04 -10.63
N SER A 612 17.33 -4.27 -11.58
CA SER A 612 18.34 -3.27 -12.00
C SER A 612 17.74 -1.95 -12.47
N LEU A 613 16.56 -1.97 -13.09
CA LEU A 613 15.86 -0.76 -13.56
C LEU A 613 15.12 -0.06 -12.41
N VAL A 614 14.74 -0.79 -11.35
CA VAL A 614 14.23 -0.19 -10.11
C VAL A 614 15.36 0.51 -9.36
N ASP A 615 16.56 -0.07 -9.34
CA ASP A 615 17.76 0.57 -8.78
C ASP A 615 18.16 1.83 -9.58
N GLU A 616 18.14 1.79 -10.91
CA GLU A 616 18.36 2.99 -11.75
C GLU A 616 17.33 4.09 -11.42
N ASN A 617 16.05 3.72 -11.32
CA ASN A 617 14.99 4.64 -10.95
C ASN A 617 15.18 5.25 -9.54
N MET A 618 15.73 4.51 -8.58
CA MET A 618 16.01 5.04 -7.22
C MET A 618 17.17 6.04 -7.20
N ILE A 619 18.12 5.96 -8.13
CA ILE A 619 19.18 6.95 -8.33
C ILE A 619 18.61 8.21 -9.03
N GLU A 620 17.71 7.99 -9.99
CA GLU A 620 17.01 9.03 -10.76
C GLU A 620 16.07 9.87 -9.87
N ALA A 621 15.27 9.20 -9.03
CA ALA A 621 14.20 9.78 -8.19
C ALA A 621 14.66 10.84 -7.18
N GLN A 622 15.97 10.95 -6.95
CA GLN A 622 16.54 11.85 -5.96
C GLN A 622 17.16 13.10 -6.57
N LYS A 623 17.40 13.15 -7.89
CA LYS A 623 17.91 14.36 -8.55
C LYS A 623 16.96 15.53 -8.29
N ARG A 624 17.51 16.74 -8.15
CA ARG A 624 16.70 17.97 -8.13
C ARG A 624 15.73 17.96 -9.32
N ASP A 625 14.47 18.28 -9.05
CA ASP A 625 13.38 18.39 -10.02
C ASP A 625 13.09 17.12 -10.85
N ALA A 626 13.48 15.92 -10.38
CA ALA A 626 13.29 14.65 -11.10
C ALA A 626 11.83 14.37 -11.51
N ILE A 627 10.84 14.87 -10.75
CA ILE A 627 9.41 14.78 -11.11
C ILE A 627 9.07 15.44 -12.46
N ARG A 628 9.81 16.51 -12.82
CA ARG A 628 9.63 17.30 -14.05
C ARG A 628 10.61 16.90 -15.15
N ASP A 629 11.88 16.81 -14.79
CA ASP A 629 12.98 16.78 -15.79
C ASP A 629 13.45 15.34 -16.12
N SER A 630 13.10 14.33 -15.31
CA SER A 630 13.55 12.94 -15.49
C SER A 630 12.49 12.02 -16.11
N LYS A 631 12.97 10.88 -16.65
CA LYS A 631 12.12 9.75 -17.04
C LYS A 631 12.57 8.44 -16.39
N PHE A 632 11.60 7.73 -15.86
CA PHE A 632 11.73 6.49 -15.10
C PHE A 632 11.38 5.30 -15.99
N TRP A 633 12.09 4.20 -15.84
CA TRP A 633 11.67 2.92 -16.41
C TRP A 633 10.37 2.48 -15.74
N PHE A 634 9.33 2.22 -16.53
CA PHE A 634 8.09 1.66 -16.00
C PHE A 634 7.43 0.73 -17.01
N ARG A 635 6.60 -0.18 -16.49
CA ARG A 635 5.88 -1.17 -17.30
C ARG A 635 4.75 -0.52 -18.09
N PHE A 636 4.65 -0.86 -19.37
CA PHE A 636 3.61 -0.33 -20.27
C PHE A 636 2.36 -1.24 -20.32
N ASP A 637 2.53 -2.56 -20.32
CA ASP A 637 1.46 -3.56 -20.36
C ASP A 637 0.94 -3.91 -18.95
N ILE A 638 0.48 -2.89 -18.21
CA ILE A 638 0.12 -3.07 -16.78
C ILE A 638 -1.15 -3.89 -16.53
N MET A 639 -1.99 -4.09 -17.56
CA MET A 639 -3.18 -4.93 -17.49
C MET A 639 -2.85 -6.35 -17.95
N HIS A 640 -3.25 -7.38 -17.18
CA HIS A 640 -2.95 -8.76 -17.53
C HIS A 640 -3.73 -9.24 -18.77
N LYS A 641 -3.09 -9.95 -19.70
CA LYS A 641 -3.71 -10.38 -20.98
C LYS A 641 -4.94 -11.29 -20.85
N SER A 642 -5.19 -11.85 -19.66
CA SER A 642 -6.40 -12.64 -19.34
C SER A 642 -7.36 -11.95 -18.36
N SER A 643 -7.10 -10.71 -17.93
CA SER A 643 -8.01 -9.90 -17.08
C SER A 643 -9.13 -9.20 -17.88
N CYS A 644 -9.30 -9.57 -19.14
CA CYS A 644 -10.24 -8.97 -20.09
C CYS A 644 -10.91 -10.06 -20.93
N LYS A 645 -12.13 -10.49 -20.55
CA LYS A 645 -13.03 -11.22 -21.48
C LYS A 645 -13.55 -10.29 -22.58
N GLU A 646 -13.67 -9.00 -22.27
CA GLU A 646 -13.70 -7.90 -23.23
C GLU A 646 -12.54 -6.94 -22.90
N PRO A 647 -11.84 -6.35 -23.90
CA PRO A 647 -10.91 -5.25 -23.66
C PRO A 647 -11.60 -4.09 -22.93
N LEU A 648 -10.88 -3.43 -22.00
CA LEU A 648 -11.45 -2.33 -21.22
C LEU A 648 -11.93 -1.15 -22.09
N SER A 649 -11.33 -0.95 -23.28
CA SER A 649 -11.79 0.02 -24.28
C SER A 649 -13.22 -0.27 -24.74
N THR A 650 -13.55 -1.52 -25.06
CA THR A 650 -14.92 -1.93 -25.45
C THR A 650 -15.93 -1.75 -24.33
N VAL A 651 -15.50 -1.90 -23.06
CA VAL A 651 -16.36 -1.69 -21.88
C VAL A 651 -16.63 -0.19 -21.62
N LEU A 652 -15.67 0.68 -21.95
CA LEU A 652 -15.84 2.14 -21.89
C LEU A 652 -16.71 2.67 -23.05
N GLU A 653 -16.57 2.09 -24.25
CA GLU A 653 -17.37 2.43 -25.43
C GLU A 653 -18.83 1.94 -25.32
N ASN A 654 -19.09 0.76 -24.73
CA ASN A 654 -20.40 0.09 -24.75
C ASN A 654 -21.13 0.07 -23.39
N ARG A 655 -21.76 1.20 -23.03
CA ARG A 655 -22.97 1.16 -22.16
C ARG A 655 -24.13 1.96 -22.77
N PRO A 656 -25.31 1.35 -23.00
CA PRO A 656 -26.50 2.09 -23.40
C PRO A 656 -27.00 3.00 -22.28
N ASN A 657 -27.75 4.05 -22.63
CA ASN A 657 -28.23 5.08 -21.70
C ASN A 657 -29.28 4.58 -20.69
N ILE A 658 -28.85 3.92 -19.61
CA ILE A 658 -29.69 3.59 -18.45
C ILE A 658 -29.74 4.80 -17.50
N CYS A 659 -30.45 5.84 -17.97
CA CYS A 659 -30.87 7.01 -17.18
C CYS A 659 -32.24 7.49 -17.66
N ARG A 660 -33.18 6.55 -17.88
CA ARG A 660 -34.61 6.90 -18.00
C ARG A 660 -35.15 7.24 -16.62
N ARG A 661 -35.51 8.51 -16.42
CA ARG A 661 -36.33 8.93 -15.27
C ARG A 661 -37.68 8.20 -15.30
N PRO A 662 -38.32 7.93 -14.15
CA PRO A 662 -39.72 7.51 -14.12
C PRO A 662 -40.62 8.53 -14.83
N GLU A 663 -41.58 8.06 -15.62
CA GLU A 663 -42.57 8.93 -16.26
C GLU A 663 -43.55 9.46 -15.20
N VAL A 664 -43.68 10.78 -15.09
CA VAL A 664 -44.69 11.41 -14.24
C VAL A 664 -46.04 11.37 -14.97
N MET A 665 -47.10 10.95 -14.27
CA MET A 665 -48.46 10.88 -14.82
C MET A 665 -48.94 12.22 -15.39
N ARG A 666 -49.71 12.14 -16.48
CA ARG A 666 -50.32 13.29 -17.15
C ARG A 666 -51.32 14.01 -16.25
N THR A 667 -51.27 15.35 -16.26
CA THR A 667 -52.44 16.22 -16.08
C THR A 667 -52.46 17.30 -17.17
N PHE A 668 -53.64 17.83 -17.48
CA PHE A 668 -53.86 18.78 -18.59
C PHE A 668 -53.73 20.24 -18.10
N SER A 669 -53.20 21.15 -18.91
CA SER A 669 -54.01 22.20 -19.60
C SER A 669 -53.20 23.38 -20.20
N SER A 670 -53.75 23.93 -21.30
CA SER A 670 -53.69 25.33 -21.81
C SER A 670 -52.36 26.11 -21.95
N ASN A 671 -52.13 26.61 -23.18
CA ASN A 671 -51.67 27.97 -23.56
C ASN A 671 -50.29 28.48 -23.07
N GLN A 672 -49.46 29.21 -23.83
CA GLN A 672 -49.70 30.05 -25.02
C GLN A 672 -48.35 30.36 -25.74
N ASN A 673 -48.39 30.84 -27.01
CA ASN A 673 -47.53 31.85 -27.69
C ASN A 673 -45.98 31.93 -27.44
N SER A 674 -45.11 32.23 -28.42
CA SER A 674 -45.28 32.62 -29.85
C SER A 674 -43.94 32.77 -30.60
N ASN A 675 -43.99 32.81 -31.95
CA ASN A 675 -42.97 33.28 -32.93
C ASN A 675 -41.72 32.38 -33.15
N ASN A 676 -41.34 31.96 -34.38
CA ASN A 676 -40.99 32.67 -35.64
C ASN A 676 -39.63 33.40 -35.53
N VAL A 677 -38.70 33.34 -36.51
CA VAL A 677 -38.83 33.31 -37.99
C VAL A 677 -37.77 32.38 -38.67
N ASN A 678 -38.06 31.89 -39.89
CA ASN A 678 -37.13 31.18 -40.80
C ASN A 678 -36.56 32.08 -41.93
N ALA A 679 -35.27 31.91 -42.30
CA ALA A 679 -34.70 32.01 -43.67
C ALA A 679 -33.17 31.79 -43.57
N ILE A 680 -32.49 30.84 -44.25
CA ILE A 680 -32.36 30.56 -45.70
C ILE A 680 -31.50 31.60 -46.45
N VAL A 681 -30.35 31.16 -46.97
CA VAL A 681 -29.93 31.29 -48.39
C VAL A 681 -28.78 30.30 -48.66
N ILE A 682 -28.73 29.75 -49.88
CA ILE A 682 -27.74 28.78 -50.36
C ILE A 682 -26.91 29.45 -51.47
N ASN A 683 -25.59 29.19 -51.55
CA ASN A 683 -25.00 28.98 -52.88
C ASN A 683 -23.69 28.17 -52.88
N ASN A 684 -23.47 27.47 -53.99
CA ASN A 684 -22.26 26.69 -54.27
C ASN A 684 -21.18 27.56 -54.92
N ASN A 685 -19.92 27.07 -54.94
CA ASN A 685 -19.27 26.78 -56.21
C ASN A 685 -18.05 25.87 -56.07
N ASN A 686 -17.84 25.02 -57.09
CA ASN A 686 -16.63 24.21 -57.27
C ASN A 686 -15.55 25.04 -57.98
N ASN A 687 -14.27 24.66 -57.84
CA ASN A 687 -13.52 24.19 -59.03
C ASN A 687 -12.22 23.44 -58.70
N ASN A 688 -11.77 22.65 -59.68
CA ASN A 688 -10.67 21.68 -59.59
C ASN A 688 -9.33 22.18 -60.14
N ASN A 689 -8.31 21.29 -60.03
CA ASN A 689 -7.21 21.05 -60.97
C ASN A 689 -5.82 21.71 -60.75
N ASN A 690 -4.94 20.89 -60.16
CA ASN A 690 -3.77 20.26 -60.82
C ASN A 690 -2.57 21.05 -61.41
N HIS A 691 -1.40 20.49 -61.07
CA HIS A 691 -0.22 20.16 -61.89
C HIS A 691 1.09 20.99 -61.80
N ASN A 692 2.14 20.22 -61.45
CA ASN A 692 3.52 20.19 -62.02
C ASN A 692 4.47 21.36 -61.70
N ILE A 693 5.54 21.16 -60.90
CA ILE A 693 6.80 20.39 -61.13
C ILE A 693 7.84 21.18 -61.95
N ASN A 694 8.98 21.49 -61.31
CA ASN A 694 10.39 21.57 -61.80
C ASN A 694 11.22 22.48 -60.86
N ASN A 695 12.55 22.31 -60.64
CA ASN A 695 13.46 21.16 -60.73
C ASN A 695 14.81 21.51 -59.99
N HIS A 696 15.85 20.69 -60.12
CA HIS A 696 17.27 20.88 -59.73
C HIS A 696 17.60 20.64 -58.24
N ASN A 697 18.43 19.63 -57.86
CA ASN A 697 19.88 19.34 -58.08
C ASN A 697 20.74 19.85 -56.90
N LEU A 698 21.75 19.15 -56.35
CA LEU A 698 22.57 18.01 -56.82
C LEU A 698 22.92 16.98 -55.69
N ARG A 699 23.27 15.74 -56.11
CA ARG A 699 24.38 14.81 -55.69
C ARG A 699 24.78 14.65 -54.20
N THR A 700 25.25 13.48 -53.72
CA THR A 700 25.77 12.23 -54.35
C THR A 700 25.45 11.03 -53.42
N ASN A 701 24.99 9.87 -53.94
CA ASN A 701 25.75 8.62 -54.21
C ASN A 701 26.45 8.01 -52.97
N SER A 702 26.53 6.69 -52.74
CA SER A 702 26.20 5.44 -53.49
C SER A 702 26.48 4.23 -52.53
N THR A 703 26.07 2.95 -52.66
CA THR A 703 25.28 2.06 -53.56
C THR A 703 25.20 0.69 -52.83
N ALA A 704 24.34 -0.30 -53.06
CA ALA A 704 23.15 -0.58 -53.90
C ALA A 704 22.38 -1.74 -53.18
N THR A 705 21.50 -2.63 -53.70
CA THR A 705 21.06 -3.02 -55.06
C THR A 705 19.63 -3.61 -55.00
N THR A 706 19.03 -3.90 -56.15
CA THR A 706 17.63 -4.36 -56.34
C THR A 706 17.43 -5.88 -56.41
N ALA A 707 16.23 -6.34 -56.04
CA ALA A 707 15.49 -7.37 -56.80
C ALA A 707 13.97 -7.15 -56.71
N THR A 708 13.26 -7.31 -57.82
CA THR A 708 11.78 -7.34 -57.93
C THR A 708 11.29 -8.82 -57.87
N GLN A 709 10.01 -9.22 -57.95
CA GLN A 709 8.81 -8.64 -58.57
C GLN A 709 7.54 -9.41 -58.13
N VAL A 710 6.36 -8.95 -58.59
CA VAL A 710 5.04 -9.61 -58.57
C VAL A 710 4.38 -9.72 -57.19
N GLY A 711 3.07 -9.48 -57.15
CA GLY A 711 2.22 -9.69 -55.98
C GLY A 711 0.92 -10.37 -56.39
N ASN A 712 0.04 -10.64 -55.42
CA ASN A 712 -1.31 -11.12 -55.69
C ASN A 712 -2.30 -10.54 -54.68
N ARG A 713 -3.56 -10.31 -55.10
CA ARG A 713 -4.62 -9.85 -54.20
C ARG A 713 -5.25 -11.04 -53.50
N ASN A 714 -5.52 -10.92 -52.19
CA ASN A 714 -6.70 -11.50 -51.57
C ASN A 714 -7.02 -10.79 -50.25
N SER A 715 -8.27 -10.89 -49.81
CA SER A 715 -8.81 -10.19 -48.65
C SER A 715 -8.52 -10.90 -47.33
N THR A 716 -8.13 -10.15 -46.30
CA THR A 716 -8.22 -10.61 -44.90
C THR A 716 -8.42 -9.46 -43.92
N THR A 717 -9.07 -9.81 -42.82
CA THR A 717 -9.50 -9.00 -41.67
C THR A 717 -8.42 -8.05 -41.13
N THR A 718 -8.78 -6.79 -40.90
CA THR A 718 -7.87 -5.75 -40.39
C THR A 718 -7.44 -6.04 -38.95
N THR A 719 -6.17 -6.41 -38.76
CA THR A 719 -5.55 -6.57 -37.43
C THR A 719 -4.58 -5.42 -37.15
N TYR A 720 -4.69 -4.81 -35.96
CA TYR A 720 -3.82 -3.72 -35.51
C TYR A 720 -2.34 -4.13 -35.54
N ASN A 721 -1.58 -3.62 -36.51
CA ASN A 721 -0.13 -3.78 -36.61
C ASN A 721 0.57 -2.45 -36.29
N GLY A 722 0.69 -2.13 -35.00
CA GLY A 722 1.56 -1.08 -34.48
C GLY A 722 2.68 -1.72 -33.63
N ILE A 723 3.91 -1.22 -33.76
CA ILE A 723 5.12 -1.72 -33.07
C ILE A 723 5.61 -3.10 -33.59
N LYS A 724 6.21 -3.11 -34.78
CA LYS A 724 7.18 -4.15 -35.19
C LYS A 724 8.61 -3.62 -35.06
N ASN A 725 9.16 -3.68 -33.85
CA ASN A 725 10.62 -3.60 -33.57
C ASN A 725 10.92 -3.99 -32.10
N ALA A 726 10.47 -5.17 -31.68
CA ALA A 726 10.59 -5.65 -30.29
C ALA A 726 11.83 -6.54 -30.01
N ASN A 727 12.77 -6.65 -30.96
CA ASN A 727 13.83 -7.66 -30.93
C ASN A 727 15.13 -7.24 -30.20
N ASN A 728 15.14 -6.09 -29.50
CA ASN A 728 16.30 -5.57 -28.75
C ASN A 728 15.96 -5.14 -27.30
N CYS A 729 14.82 -5.57 -26.74
CA CYS A 729 14.37 -5.16 -25.41
C CYS A 729 14.44 -6.31 -24.41
N ILE A 730 15.37 -6.24 -23.44
CA ILE A 730 15.34 -7.10 -22.25
C ILE A 730 14.04 -6.79 -21.48
N GLY A 731 13.17 -7.78 -21.32
CA GLY A 731 11.85 -7.62 -20.67
C GLY A 731 10.71 -7.13 -21.56
N GLY A 732 10.97 -6.71 -22.80
CA GLY A 732 9.97 -6.48 -23.86
C GLY A 732 9.00 -5.29 -23.70
N CYS A 733 8.52 -4.98 -22.50
CA CYS A 733 7.39 -4.06 -22.25
C CYS A 733 7.68 -2.91 -21.27
N THR A 734 8.92 -2.77 -20.81
CA THR A 734 9.36 -1.67 -19.93
C THR A 734 9.92 -0.53 -20.77
N VAL A 735 9.46 0.71 -20.52
CA VAL A 735 9.83 1.91 -21.30
C VAL A 735 10.06 3.10 -20.37
N LYS A 736 10.80 4.12 -20.83
CA LYS A 736 10.99 5.35 -20.05
C LYS A 736 9.80 6.31 -20.18
N MET A 737 9.25 6.72 -19.03
CA MET A 737 8.09 7.62 -18.89
C MET A 737 8.34 8.64 -17.77
N THR A 738 7.78 9.84 -17.90
CA THR A 738 7.73 10.84 -16.81
C THR A 738 6.77 10.39 -15.70
N ILE A 739 6.82 11.04 -14.54
CA ILE A 739 5.87 10.78 -13.44
C ILE A 739 4.42 11.08 -13.90
N ASP A 740 4.20 12.12 -14.70
CA ASP A 740 2.89 12.43 -15.29
C ASP A 740 2.38 11.30 -16.19
N GLU A 741 3.21 10.84 -17.14
CA GLU A 741 2.87 9.72 -18.05
C GLU A 741 2.56 8.42 -17.29
N ILE A 742 3.20 8.16 -16.14
CA ILE A 742 2.97 6.98 -15.29
C ILE A 742 1.67 7.12 -14.48
N ILE A 743 1.46 8.26 -13.83
CA ILE A 743 0.33 8.47 -12.92
C ILE A 743 -0.96 8.79 -13.69
N ASN A 744 -0.93 9.74 -14.62
CA ASN A 744 -2.12 10.25 -15.31
C ASN A 744 -2.35 9.61 -16.70
N GLY A 745 -1.34 8.92 -17.25
CA GLY A 745 -1.43 8.23 -18.54
C GLY A 745 -0.93 9.06 -19.72
N ARG A 746 -0.96 8.47 -20.91
CA ARG A 746 -0.63 9.10 -22.20
C ARG A 746 -1.28 8.34 -23.37
N GLU A 747 -1.04 8.78 -24.60
CA GLU A 747 -1.49 8.02 -25.77
C GLU A 747 -0.94 6.58 -25.74
N GLY A 748 -1.85 5.60 -25.84
CA GLY A 748 -1.54 4.17 -25.73
C GLY A 748 -1.30 3.62 -24.32
N TYR A 749 -1.36 4.43 -23.26
CA TYR A 749 -1.12 3.98 -21.88
C TYR A 749 -2.09 4.62 -20.88
N ILE A 750 -2.88 3.78 -20.19
CA ILE A 750 -4.00 4.21 -19.34
C ILE A 750 -3.59 5.03 -18.11
N GLY A 751 -2.37 4.90 -17.60
CA GLY A 751 -1.95 5.52 -16.34
C GLY A 751 -2.52 4.81 -15.10
N ILE A 752 -1.88 5.01 -13.95
CA ILE A 752 -2.32 4.40 -12.68
C ILE A 752 -3.61 5.04 -12.15
N MET A 753 -3.70 6.37 -12.19
CA MET A 753 -4.78 7.12 -11.55
C MET A 753 -6.16 6.92 -12.21
N PRO A 754 -6.30 6.82 -13.55
CA PRO A 754 -7.57 6.45 -14.17
C PRO A 754 -8.11 5.08 -13.72
N ILE A 755 -7.24 4.11 -13.44
CA ILE A 755 -7.64 2.81 -12.89
C ILE A 755 -8.11 2.98 -11.43
N ILE A 756 -7.43 3.79 -10.62
CA ILE A 756 -7.85 4.06 -9.23
C ILE A 756 -9.19 4.82 -9.19
N TRP A 757 -9.41 5.80 -10.07
CA TRP A 757 -10.70 6.50 -10.17
C TRP A 757 -11.82 5.55 -10.55
N HIS A 758 -11.61 4.66 -11.54
CA HIS A 758 -12.59 3.63 -11.90
C HIS A 758 -12.95 2.72 -10.72
N TYR A 759 -11.94 2.26 -9.96
CA TYR A 759 -12.15 1.46 -8.76
C TYR A 759 -12.97 2.21 -7.71
N VAL A 760 -12.61 3.45 -7.38
CA VAL A 760 -13.36 4.30 -6.43
C VAL A 760 -14.80 4.54 -6.88
N GLU A 761 -15.05 4.71 -8.18
CA GLU A 761 -16.39 4.92 -8.73
C GLU A 761 -17.26 3.65 -8.74
N SER A 762 -16.67 2.45 -8.66
CA SER A 762 -17.46 1.22 -8.46
C SER A 762 -18.09 1.09 -7.06
N PHE A 763 -17.66 1.90 -6.09
CA PHE A 763 -18.26 1.98 -4.74
C PHE A 763 -19.17 3.21 -4.56
N ASP A 764 -19.39 4.01 -5.61
CA ASP A 764 -20.26 5.20 -5.56
C ASP A 764 -21.71 4.83 -5.87
N ASP A 765 -22.39 4.22 -4.88
CA ASP A 765 -23.82 3.88 -4.92
C ASP A 765 -24.73 5.11 -4.71
N GLY A 766 -24.16 6.30 -4.56
CA GLY A 766 -24.85 7.55 -4.24
C GLY A 766 -25.13 7.78 -2.76
N SER A 767 -24.94 6.79 -1.88
CA SER A 767 -25.17 6.95 -0.42
C SER A 767 -24.03 7.69 0.29
N ASN A 768 -22.79 7.53 -0.19
CA ASN A 768 -21.56 8.00 0.47
C ASN A 768 -20.88 9.19 -0.25
N SER A 769 -21.66 10.09 -0.85
CA SER A 769 -21.15 11.17 -1.72
C SER A 769 -20.08 12.08 -1.09
N GLU A 770 -20.13 12.38 0.21
CA GLU A 770 -19.10 13.20 0.88
C GLU A 770 -17.77 12.44 1.05
N LEU A 771 -17.82 11.15 1.41
CA LEU A 771 -16.66 10.26 1.51
C LEU A 771 -15.97 10.12 0.14
N ILE A 772 -16.75 9.82 -0.91
CA ILE A 772 -16.26 9.75 -2.29
C ILE A 772 -15.64 11.09 -2.72
N SER A 773 -16.28 12.22 -2.39
CA SER A 773 -15.74 13.56 -2.65
C SER A 773 -14.41 13.80 -1.93
N LYS A 774 -14.27 13.37 -0.66
CA LYS A 774 -13.01 13.49 0.10
C LYS A 774 -11.89 12.65 -0.51
N ILE A 775 -12.16 11.38 -0.87
CA ILE A 775 -11.21 10.49 -1.54
C ILE A 775 -10.80 11.06 -2.90
N LYS A 776 -11.75 11.52 -3.71
CA LYS A 776 -11.47 12.11 -5.04
C LYS A 776 -10.63 13.40 -4.94
N ARG A 777 -10.73 14.20 -3.87
CA ARG A 777 -9.82 15.34 -3.62
C ARG A 777 -8.37 14.90 -3.38
N TYR A 778 -8.14 13.85 -2.59
CA TYR A 778 -6.79 13.30 -2.37
C TYR A 778 -6.16 12.78 -3.67
N LEU A 779 -6.91 11.99 -4.45
CA LEU A 779 -6.44 11.46 -5.73
C LEU A 779 -6.17 12.55 -6.76
N LYS A 780 -7.02 13.60 -6.79
CA LYS A 780 -6.79 14.81 -7.59
C LYS A 780 -5.49 15.53 -7.17
N PHE A 781 -5.19 15.67 -5.88
CA PHE A 781 -3.92 16.26 -5.44
C PHE A 781 -2.69 15.47 -5.95
N VAL A 782 -2.71 14.12 -5.84
CA VAL A 782 -1.61 13.28 -6.33
C VAL A 782 -1.45 13.37 -7.85
N SER A 783 -2.58 13.39 -8.59
CA SER A 783 -2.62 13.63 -10.04
C SER A 783 -2.09 15.02 -10.43
N ASP A 784 -2.49 16.06 -9.71
CA ASP A 784 -2.08 17.45 -9.95
C ASP A 784 -0.61 17.69 -9.63
N ARG A 785 -0.03 17.01 -8.63
CA ARG A 785 1.41 17.04 -8.36
C ARG A 785 2.20 16.29 -9.43
N ALA A 786 1.73 15.12 -9.88
CA ALA A 786 2.35 14.38 -10.98
C ALA A 786 2.37 15.16 -12.30
N SER A 787 1.28 15.90 -12.58
CA SER A 787 1.15 16.82 -13.74
C SER A 787 1.68 18.23 -13.48
N LEU A 788 2.46 18.42 -12.41
CA LEU A 788 3.16 19.68 -12.05
C LEU A 788 2.26 20.91 -11.84
N LYS A 789 0.94 20.73 -11.70
CA LYS A 789 -0.01 21.79 -11.34
C LYS A 789 0.13 22.22 -9.88
N THR A 790 0.65 21.33 -9.03
CA THR A 790 1.22 21.68 -7.73
C THR A 790 2.71 21.29 -7.68
N LYS A 791 3.48 22.05 -6.92
CA LYS A 791 4.91 21.83 -6.70
C LYS A 791 5.11 20.72 -5.66
N THR A 792 6.21 20.00 -5.76
CA THR A 792 6.71 19.20 -4.63
C THR A 792 7.17 20.13 -3.51
N THR A 793 7.16 19.62 -2.27
CA THR A 793 7.60 20.38 -1.09
C THR A 793 9.07 20.83 -1.23
N ALA A 794 9.91 20.00 -1.86
CA ALA A 794 11.29 20.37 -2.19
C ALA A 794 11.35 21.54 -3.17
N ARG A 795 10.58 21.50 -4.27
CA ARG A 795 10.58 22.60 -5.24
C ARG A 795 10.01 23.89 -4.65
N PHE A 796 8.96 23.80 -3.82
CA PHE A 796 8.42 24.93 -3.09
C PHE A 796 9.48 25.60 -2.19
N MET A 797 10.24 24.82 -1.41
CA MET A 797 11.31 25.36 -0.56
C MET A 797 12.43 26.03 -1.38
N ARG A 798 12.76 25.51 -2.56
CA ARG A 798 13.73 26.15 -3.47
C ARG A 798 13.25 27.49 -3.98
N ASP A 799 12.00 27.57 -4.48
CA ASP A 799 11.41 28.83 -4.95
C ASP A 799 11.31 29.87 -3.82
N TYR A 800 10.98 29.43 -2.59
CA TYR A 800 10.93 30.29 -1.41
C TYR A 800 12.30 30.87 -1.07
N ILE A 801 13.36 30.05 -1.05
CA ILE A 801 14.72 30.53 -0.76
C ILE A 801 15.24 31.45 -1.88
N ALA A 802 15.02 31.08 -3.14
CA ALA A 802 15.45 31.87 -4.30
C ALA A 802 14.77 33.25 -4.41
N SER A 803 13.62 33.45 -3.74
CA SER A 803 12.91 34.73 -3.64
C SER A 803 13.08 35.43 -2.29
N HIS A 804 13.85 34.87 -1.35
CA HIS A 804 14.02 35.42 -0.01
C HIS A 804 15.00 36.62 -0.01
N PRO A 805 14.65 37.80 0.55
CA PRO A 805 15.49 39.00 0.48
C PRO A 805 16.92 38.85 1.02
N SER A 806 17.10 38.00 2.03
CA SER A 806 18.41 37.71 2.65
C SER A 806 19.22 36.61 1.95
N TYR A 807 18.69 35.97 0.90
CA TYR A 807 19.41 34.98 0.11
C TYR A 807 20.39 35.67 -0.86
N ARG A 808 21.56 35.05 -1.07
CA ARG A 808 22.70 35.68 -1.75
C ARG A 808 23.09 35.00 -3.06
N HIS A 809 22.26 34.09 -3.57
CA HIS A 809 22.58 33.24 -4.73
C HIS A 809 23.90 32.47 -4.58
N ASP A 810 24.26 32.12 -3.34
CA ASP A 810 25.48 31.39 -2.94
C ASP A 810 25.18 29.96 -2.49
N SER A 811 23.92 29.53 -2.57
CA SER A 811 23.38 28.28 -2.00
C SER A 811 23.36 28.17 -0.48
N VAL A 812 23.63 29.25 0.26
CA VAL A 812 23.60 29.26 1.73
C VAL A 812 22.21 29.58 2.27
N VAL A 813 21.72 28.75 3.20
CA VAL A 813 20.48 28.94 3.95
C VAL A 813 20.83 29.42 5.36
N SER A 814 20.76 30.74 5.57
CA SER A 814 21.05 31.39 6.85
C SER A 814 20.01 31.10 7.93
N ASP A 815 20.30 31.45 9.18
CA ASP A 815 19.35 31.26 10.30
C ASP A 815 18.03 32.02 10.09
N GLU A 816 18.08 33.20 9.47
CA GLU A 816 16.90 34.00 9.11
C GLU A 816 16.06 33.32 8.03
N ILE A 817 16.69 32.90 6.92
CA ILE A 817 16.00 32.19 5.82
C ILE A 817 15.33 30.91 6.36
N ASN A 818 16.03 30.17 7.22
CA ASN A 818 15.52 28.97 7.87
C ASN A 818 14.36 29.28 8.85
N TYR A 819 14.44 30.38 9.61
CA TYR A 819 13.38 30.81 10.52
C TYR A 819 12.10 31.19 9.76
N ASP A 820 12.20 32.02 8.71
CA ASP A 820 11.03 32.47 7.95
C ASP A 820 10.40 31.31 7.14
N LEU A 821 11.24 30.47 6.52
CA LEU A 821 10.79 29.26 5.83
C LEU A 821 10.05 28.32 6.78
N LEU A 822 10.64 27.97 7.93
CA LEU A 822 10.00 27.07 8.88
C LEU A 822 8.73 27.69 9.48
N GLN A 823 8.69 29.00 9.73
CA GLN A 823 7.48 29.69 10.17
C GLN A 823 6.39 29.69 9.08
N PHE A 824 6.74 29.67 7.80
CA PHE A 824 5.78 29.55 6.70
C PHE A 824 5.24 28.11 6.57
N LEU A 825 6.11 27.11 6.63
CA LEU A 825 5.73 25.69 6.61
C LEU A 825 4.86 25.31 7.84
N ASP A 826 5.17 25.85 9.01
CA ASP A 826 4.39 25.68 10.25
C ASP A 826 2.94 26.20 10.11
N LYS A 827 2.75 27.36 9.45
CA LYS A 827 1.42 27.92 9.15
C LYS A 827 0.61 27.05 8.18
N ILE A 828 1.27 26.40 7.22
CA ILE A 828 0.63 25.42 6.32
C ILE A 828 0.25 24.16 7.12
N GLY A 829 1.20 23.58 7.86
CA GLY A 829 1.01 22.32 8.58
C GLY A 829 -0.11 22.38 9.63
N ARG A 830 -0.25 23.51 10.33
CA ARG A 830 -1.33 23.78 11.29
C ARG A 830 -2.70 24.07 10.64
N SER A 831 -2.87 23.84 9.33
CA SER A 831 -4.09 24.14 8.56
C SER A 831 -4.48 25.63 8.52
N GLY A 832 -3.57 26.54 8.87
CA GLY A 832 -3.87 27.99 8.98
C GLY A 832 -3.74 28.77 7.67
N VAL A 833 -3.04 28.23 6.66
CA VAL A 833 -2.82 28.87 5.35
C VAL A 833 -2.95 27.86 4.22
N VAL A 834 -3.82 28.14 3.25
CA VAL A 834 -3.94 27.34 2.01
C VAL A 834 -2.89 27.82 0.99
N CYS A 835 -1.75 27.13 0.93
CA CYS A 835 -0.73 27.36 -0.09
C CYS A 835 -1.13 26.66 -1.40
N LYS A 836 -1.70 27.41 -2.37
CA LYS A 836 -2.17 26.84 -3.65
C LYS A 836 -1.04 26.20 -4.46
N ASP A 837 0.16 26.77 -4.44
CA ASP A 837 1.36 26.20 -5.07
C ASP A 837 1.70 24.78 -4.59
N LEU A 838 1.42 24.48 -3.31
CA LEU A 838 1.79 23.21 -2.68
C LEU A 838 0.61 22.22 -2.64
N ILE A 839 -0.54 22.66 -2.15
CA ILE A 839 -1.72 21.84 -1.83
C ILE A 839 -2.76 21.87 -2.97
N GLY A 840 -2.69 22.84 -3.87
CA GLY A 840 -3.72 23.10 -4.88
C GLY A 840 -4.91 23.88 -4.31
N ASP A 841 -6.05 23.80 -4.99
CA ASP A 841 -7.31 24.37 -4.52
C ASP A 841 -8.23 23.25 -3.99
N PRO A 842 -8.36 23.08 -2.67
CA PRO A 842 -9.14 21.98 -2.09
C PRO A 842 -10.65 22.14 -2.25
N GLN A 843 -11.14 23.27 -2.80
CA GLN A 843 -12.57 23.48 -3.09
C GLN A 843 -12.90 23.40 -4.59
N GLN A 844 -11.91 23.22 -5.48
CA GLN A 844 -12.20 23.02 -6.90
C GLN A 844 -12.92 21.68 -7.16
N SER A 845 -13.94 21.74 -8.02
CA SER A 845 -14.66 20.57 -8.51
C SER A 845 -13.72 19.55 -9.15
N VAL A 846 -13.84 18.28 -8.74
CA VAL A 846 -13.13 17.17 -9.38
C VAL A 846 -13.64 17.07 -10.83
N PRO A 847 -12.74 17.04 -11.84
CA PRO A 847 -13.16 16.82 -13.22
C PRO A 847 -13.75 15.42 -13.34
N VAL A 848 -14.96 15.32 -13.90
CA VAL A 848 -15.55 14.03 -14.28
C VAL A 848 -14.63 13.40 -15.34
N CYS A 849 -14.34 12.10 -15.21
CA CYS A 849 -13.48 11.38 -16.15
C CYS A 849 -13.97 11.61 -17.60
N PRO A 850 -13.12 12.08 -18.54
CA PRO A 850 -13.54 12.30 -19.92
C PRO A 850 -13.93 10.98 -20.56
N ARG A 851 -15.23 10.77 -20.78
CA ARG A 851 -15.74 9.60 -21.51
C ARG A 851 -15.17 9.63 -22.94
N ARG A 852 -14.27 8.69 -23.22
CA ARG A 852 -13.68 8.36 -24.51
C ARG A 852 -13.53 6.85 -24.58
#